data_AF-A0A9E0XUI9-F1
#
_entry.id   AF-A0A9E0XUI9-F1
#
_cell.length_a   1.000
_cell.length_b   1.000
_cell.length_c   1.000
_cell.angle_alpha   90.00
_cell.angle_beta   90.00
_cell.angle_gamma   90.00
#
_symmetry.space_group_name_H-M   'P 1'
#
loop_
_entity.id
_entity.type
_entity.pdbx_description
1 polymer ?
#
loop_
_entity_poly.entity_id
_entity_poly.type
_entity_poly.pdbx_seq_one_letter_code
_entity_poly.pdbx_strand_id
1 'polypeptide(L)'
;MHKIVFSGKILPGHDPAMVRDKLLSMLGLPPDQAERLFCGKPRVLKKELSAEEAKRYLDHLAKRGIAVDIDPPLKAASNSSFPTLIIDAEPEAPVEEAPKSAVPSTTAEPCAKPVPLPVKVVDAVVSPAAPTTASLAAAPITLLEPELKEVICPKCGEAQPKRTLCRACSTDMPRFAAAQQEAAIESRRMRIEETAVALSSGRFASNPKDQSRCHVAPKITPFWERLPKFFLFPLQTSNLITLILLSLSSLLAFFLPLPSPFDHLLVQCLIMLAGVRRAFVKMDAMSRGYLGEDEQALMPSDPQRVNLPWKLLGVMIVWGIVVNIVGSISVVLGYLVWAFASVTLPAAVMALSVTNSFFSGLNPALWVRIIRGVGKPYAALFVFLTLLSGGTSAILPLLAPLLRGWYALPIIDFSFLYFIYVMFAMMGYVLYQYHWELGVQVDRVHSEASGAAVQDDAGGDLIAQLIANGDIDAALAAAHEQHLAEPEDLKVQERYHKLLLMAEKNDRAVNHGRKYLSLLLQKKQGDSAVALFRRMREIEPAFKPVHPEEFLKLAVETHRCRQYEAALALMDGFEQKYPGNADIAPIHFLTARIQSEVFRRDDIARQILGALCERFPGHAMVVSEVAPYLRALDAIRQGAAG
;
A
#
# COMPACT_ATOMS: atom_id res chain seq x y z
N MET A 1 -27.32 -7.71 35.18
CA MET A 1 -28.21 -6.54 35.31
C MET A 1 -27.53 -5.50 36.18
N HIS A 2 -27.71 -4.23 35.87
CA HIS A 2 -27.02 -3.11 36.51
C HIS A 2 -28.03 -2.16 37.17
N LYS A 3 -27.60 -1.46 38.22
CA LYS A 3 -28.33 -0.34 38.83
C LYS A 3 -27.49 0.94 38.72
N ILE A 4 -28.18 2.06 38.56
CA ILE A 4 -27.58 3.38 38.39
C ILE A 4 -27.70 4.14 39.71
N VAL A 5 -26.57 4.61 40.25
CA VAL A 5 -26.43 5.18 41.60
C VAL A 5 -25.94 6.62 41.50
N PHE A 6 -26.75 7.57 41.96
CA PHE A 6 -26.37 8.98 42.04
C PHE A 6 -25.75 9.29 43.40
N SER A 7 -24.55 9.86 43.40
CA SER A 7 -23.78 10.20 44.60
C SER A 7 -23.78 11.71 44.94
N GLY A 8 -24.66 12.51 44.32
CA GLY A 8 -24.73 13.97 44.54
C GLY A 8 -23.67 14.80 43.82
N LYS A 9 -22.84 14.19 42.96
CA LYS A 9 -21.72 14.87 42.26
C LYS A 9 -22.18 15.47 40.93
N ILE A 10 -21.63 16.63 40.59
CA ILE A 10 -21.85 17.37 39.34
C ILE A 10 -20.52 17.42 38.58
N LEU A 11 -20.56 17.29 37.26
CA LEU A 11 -19.37 17.34 36.40
C LEU A 11 -18.85 18.79 36.27
N PRO A 12 -17.51 18.99 36.23
CA PRO A 12 -16.93 20.33 36.13
C PRO A 12 -17.39 21.06 34.86
N GLY A 13 -17.57 22.38 34.97
CA GLY A 13 -18.00 23.25 33.86
C GLY A 13 -19.52 23.44 33.71
N HIS A 14 -20.34 22.93 34.63
CA HIS A 14 -21.79 23.15 34.65
C HIS A 14 -22.23 23.90 35.92
N ASP A 15 -23.18 24.83 35.78
CA ASP A 15 -23.76 25.57 36.91
C ASP A 15 -24.59 24.64 37.82
N PRO A 16 -24.24 24.51 39.12
CA PRO A 16 -24.92 23.59 40.02
C PRO A 16 -26.40 23.93 40.26
N ALA A 17 -26.81 25.20 40.20
CA ALA A 17 -28.21 25.59 40.35
C ALA A 17 -29.03 25.10 39.15
N MET A 18 -28.55 25.37 37.94
CA MET A 18 -29.23 24.97 36.70
C MET A 18 -29.26 23.44 36.53
N VAL A 19 -28.22 22.71 36.94
CA VAL A 19 -28.21 21.23 36.91
C VAL A 19 -29.22 20.63 37.90
N ARG A 20 -29.36 21.23 39.09
CA ARG A 20 -30.33 20.78 40.11
C ARG A 20 -31.76 20.83 39.59
N ASP A 21 -32.19 21.97 39.04
CA ASP A 21 -33.56 22.16 38.57
C ASP A 21 -33.86 21.29 37.34
N LYS A 22 -32.83 21.01 36.52
CA LYS A 22 -32.90 20.10 35.36
C LYS A 22 -32.96 18.61 35.75
N LEU A 23 -32.41 18.24 36.91
CA LEU A 23 -32.56 16.91 37.50
C LEU A 23 -33.97 16.73 38.08
N LEU A 24 -34.47 17.71 38.83
CA LEU A 24 -35.78 17.66 39.48
C LEU A 24 -36.94 17.58 38.48
N SER A 25 -36.88 18.39 37.42
CA SER A 25 -37.85 18.35 36.31
C SER A 25 -37.82 17.02 35.55
N MET A 26 -36.66 16.36 35.41
CA MET A 26 -36.57 15.01 34.82
C MET A 26 -37.16 13.91 35.72
N LEU A 27 -37.09 14.06 37.06
CA LEU A 27 -37.57 13.06 38.01
C LEU A 27 -39.01 13.33 38.48
N GLY A 28 -39.60 14.49 38.14
CA GLY A 28 -40.95 14.88 38.55
C GLY A 28 -41.10 15.12 40.06
N LEU A 29 -40.02 15.57 40.72
CA LEU A 29 -39.98 15.71 42.18
C LEU A 29 -40.11 17.17 42.66
N PRO A 30 -40.82 17.43 43.78
CA PRO A 30 -40.93 18.77 44.35
C PRO A 30 -39.59 19.26 44.94
N PRO A 31 -39.37 20.59 45.01
CA PRO A 31 -38.08 21.18 45.41
C PRO A 31 -37.62 20.76 46.82
N ASP A 32 -38.55 20.50 47.74
CA ASP A 32 -38.24 20.10 49.12
C ASP A 32 -37.54 18.71 49.20
N GLN A 33 -37.70 17.88 48.17
CA GLN A 33 -36.98 16.60 48.06
C GLN A 33 -35.60 16.75 47.40
N ALA A 34 -35.29 17.90 46.81
CA ALA A 34 -34.01 18.16 46.17
C ALA A 34 -32.85 18.12 47.15
N GLU A 35 -32.96 18.79 48.29
CA GLU A 35 -31.88 18.83 49.29
C GLU A 35 -31.51 17.40 49.73
N ARG A 36 -32.51 16.55 49.99
CA ARG A 36 -32.37 15.13 50.37
C ARG A 36 -31.74 14.23 49.30
N LEU A 37 -31.64 14.68 48.05
CA LEU A 37 -30.94 14.01 46.94
C LEU A 37 -29.46 14.42 46.84
N PHE A 38 -29.12 15.64 47.27
CA PHE A 38 -27.74 16.18 47.21
C PHE A 38 -26.97 16.10 48.54
N CYS A 39 -27.59 15.64 49.65
CA CYS A 39 -26.93 15.38 50.95
C CYS A 39 -25.87 14.25 50.97
N GLY A 40 -25.16 13.98 49.87
CA GLY A 40 -23.97 13.10 49.82
C GLY A 40 -24.19 11.60 50.08
N LYS A 41 -25.43 11.13 50.28
CA LYS A 41 -25.74 9.70 50.45
C LYS A 41 -26.14 9.08 49.09
N PRO A 42 -25.48 8.01 48.63
CA PRO A 42 -25.74 7.42 47.31
C PRO A 42 -27.17 6.87 47.23
N ARG A 43 -27.91 7.25 46.18
CA ARG A 43 -29.29 6.78 45.92
C ARG A 43 -29.40 6.12 44.55
N VAL A 44 -30.12 5.01 44.50
CA VAL A 44 -30.37 4.27 43.25
C VAL A 44 -31.47 4.98 42.45
N LEU A 45 -31.13 5.51 41.28
CA LEU A 45 -32.08 6.16 40.36
C LEU A 45 -32.95 5.12 39.63
N LYS A 46 -32.34 4.02 39.17
CA LYS A 46 -33.03 2.97 38.41
C LYS A 46 -32.31 1.63 38.57
N LYS A 47 -33.07 0.53 38.60
CA LYS A 47 -32.61 -0.86 38.78
C LYS A 47 -32.90 -1.66 37.51
N GLU A 48 -32.32 -2.87 37.45
CA GLU A 48 -32.62 -3.90 36.44
C GLU A 48 -32.33 -3.52 34.98
N LEU A 49 -31.33 -2.67 34.74
CA LEU A 49 -30.92 -2.32 33.37
C LEU A 49 -30.00 -3.38 32.75
N SER A 50 -30.12 -3.56 31.43
CA SER A 50 -29.08 -4.23 30.63
C SER A 50 -27.80 -3.40 30.56
N ALA A 51 -26.68 -4.00 30.14
CA ALA A 51 -25.39 -3.31 30.04
C ALA A 51 -25.41 -2.16 29.01
N GLU A 52 -26.11 -2.36 27.89
CA GLU A 52 -26.25 -1.36 26.83
C GLU A 52 -27.15 -0.19 27.25
N GLU A 53 -28.26 -0.47 27.93
CA GLU A 53 -29.13 0.58 28.48
C GLU A 53 -28.40 1.37 29.57
N ALA A 54 -27.71 0.70 30.50
CA ALA A 54 -26.96 1.38 31.55
C ALA A 54 -25.90 2.34 30.98
N LYS A 55 -25.22 1.96 29.88
CA LYS A 55 -24.31 2.85 29.14
C LYS A 55 -25.05 4.03 28.49
N ARG A 56 -26.18 3.80 27.81
CA ARG A 56 -26.99 4.88 27.21
C ARG A 56 -27.49 5.88 28.26
N TYR A 57 -27.90 5.41 29.45
CA TYR A 57 -28.31 6.30 30.55
C TYR A 57 -27.13 7.10 31.11
N LEU A 58 -25.94 6.51 31.25
CA LEU A 58 -24.73 7.22 31.68
C LEU A 58 -24.36 8.32 30.68
N ASP A 59 -24.28 8.01 29.38
CA ASP A 59 -23.97 8.98 28.32
C ASP A 59 -24.99 10.14 28.29
N HIS A 60 -26.26 9.84 28.54
CA HIS A 60 -27.35 10.83 28.53
C HIS A 60 -27.39 11.73 29.78
N LEU A 61 -26.95 11.23 30.94
CA LEU A 61 -26.86 12.00 32.19
C LEU A 61 -25.55 12.80 32.25
N ALA A 62 -24.44 12.25 31.75
CA ALA A 62 -23.16 12.95 31.64
C ALA A 62 -23.24 14.18 30.72
N LYS A 63 -23.93 14.06 29.57
CA LYS A 63 -24.25 15.20 28.67
C LYS A 63 -25.07 16.33 29.32
N ARG A 64 -25.62 16.11 30.52
CA ARG A 64 -26.42 17.07 31.29
C ARG A 64 -25.71 17.54 32.56
N GLY A 65 -24.42 17.22 32.70
CA GLY A 65 -23.58 17.63 33.84
C GLY A 65 -23.72 16.77 35.10
N ILE A 66 -24.47 15.66 35.05
CA ILE A 66 -24.80 14.85 36.23
C ILE A 66 -23.83 13.64 36.29
N ALA A 67 -23.05 13.52 37.37
CA ALA A 67 -22.14 12.38 37.56
C ALA A 67 -22.86 11.22 38.27
N VAL A 68 -22.80 10.02 37.70
CA VAL A 68 -23.58 8.86 38.16
C VAL A 68 -22.78 7.57 37.98
N ASP A 69 -22.78 6.73 39.01
CA ASP A 69 -22.01 5.48 39.06
C ASP A 69 -22.89 4.28 38.69
N ILE A 70 -22.32 3.23 38.10
CA ILE A 70 -23.02 1.97 37.76
C ILE A 70 -22.50 0.84 38.64
N ASP A 71 -23.40 0.11 39.29
CA ASP A 71 -23.08 -1.01 40.19
C ASP A 71 -23.90 -2.27 39.79
N PRO A 72 -23.29 -3.45 39.57
CA PRO A 72 -21.85 -3.64 39.42
C PRO A 72 -21.32 -2.88 38.20
N PRO A 73 -20.05 -2.44 38.19
CA PRO A 73 -19.50 -1.71 37.07
C PRO A 73 -19.65 -2.50 35.77
N LEU A 74 -19.93 -1.79 34.66
CA LEU A 74 -19.92 -2.39 33.34
C LEU A 74 -18.56 -3.08 33.15
N LYS A 75 -18.56 -4.41 32.98
CA LYS A 75 -17.35 -5.13 32.59
C LYS A 75 -16.84 -4.44 31.33
N ALA A 76 -15.65 -3.85 31.40
CA ALA A 76 -14.98 -3.31 30.23
C ALA A 76 -15.03 -4.40 29.16
N ALA A 77 -15.56 -4.07 27.98
CA ALA A 77 -15.68 -5.03 26.90
C ALA A 77 -14.27 -5.56 26.63
N SER A 78 -14.08 -6.85 26.91
CA SER A 78 -12.86 -7.56 26.59
C SER A 78 -12.81 -7.69 25.07
N ASN A 79 -12.36 -6.61 24.41
CA ASN A 79 -11.89 -6.67 23.04
C ASN A 79 -10.91 -7.85 22.93
N SER A 80 -11.02 -8.59 21.84
CA SER A 80 -10.33 -9.85 21.60
C SER A 80 -8.87 -9.84 22.05
N SER A 81 -8.49 -10.87 22.79
CA SER A 81 -7.21 -10.98 23.49
C SER A 81 -6.01 -11.24 22.56
N PHE A 82 -5.46 -10.17 21.97
CA PHE A 82 -4.05 -10.11 21.58
C PHE A 82 -3.53 -8.67 21.74
N PRO A 83 -2.50 -8.40 22.58
CA PRO A 83 -1.90 -7.09 22.66
C PRO A 83 -0.95 -6.88 21.48
N THR A 84 -1.30 -5.93 20.61
CA THR A 84 -0.44 -5.41 19.52
C THR A 84 0.98 -5.16 20.02
N LEU A 85 2.00 -5.45 19.21
CA LEU A 85 3.42 -5.24 19.57
C LEU A 85 3.86 -3.77 19.53
N ILE A 86 3.04 -2.87 20.08
CA ILE A 86 3.49 -1.54 20.51
C ILE A 86 3.82 -1.65 22.00
N ILE A 87 5.05 -2.06 22.30
CA ILE A 87 5.70 -1.71 23.56
C ILE A 87 6.50 -0.45 23.26
N ASP A 88 6.35 0.57 24.10
CA ASP A 88 7.14 1.79 24.02
C ASP A 88 8.63 1.44 24.14
N ALA A 89 9.32 1.43 22.99
CA ALA A 89 10.76 1.41 22.95
C ALA A 89 11.23 2.82 23.32
N GLU A 90 11.47 3.03 24.62
CA GLU A 90 12.15 4.24 25.09
C GLU A 90 13.50 4.33 24.34
N PRO A 91 13.74 5.39 23.54
CA PRO A 91 14.86 5.43 22.63
C PRO A 91 16.16 5.50 23.44
N GLU A 92 17.07 4.54 23.23
CA GLU A 92 18.44 4.62 23.72
C GLU A 92 19.08 5.90 23.17
N ALA A 93 19.19 6.92 24.04
CA ALA A 93 19.77 8.21 23.67
C ALA A 93 21.22 8.01 23.20
N PRO A 94 21.66 8.64 22.10
CA PRO A 94 23.05 8.59 21.66
C PRO A 94 23.97 9.11 22.76
N VAL A 95 24.96 8.32 23.15
CA VAL A 95 26.07 8.80 23.98
C VAL A 95 26.96 9.65 23.09
N GLU A 96 26.77 10.97 23.16
CA GLU A 96 27.58 11.94 22.44
C GLU A 96 28.93 12.13 23.16
N GLU A 97 30.02 11.65 22.55
CA GLU A 97 31.38 11.93 23.02
C GLU A 97 31.73 13.41 22.83
N ALA A 98 31.53 14.21 23.86
CA ALA A 98 31.91 15.61 23.87
C ALA A 98 33.45 15.77 23.87
N PRO A 99 34.05 16.46 22.87
CA PRO A 99 35.46 16.82 22.93
C PRO A 99 35.66 17.97 23.92
N LYS A 100 36.57 17.76 24.88
CA LYS A 100 36.98 18.77 25.86
C LYS A 100 37.72 19.91 25.18
N SER A 101 37.36 21.16 25.48
CA SER A 101 38.36 22.22 25.65
C SER A 101 37.91 23.25 26.70
N ALA A 102 38.89 23.84 27.36
CA ALA A 102 38.79 24.58 28.62
C ALA A 102 38.66 26.11 28.36
N VAL A 103 37.82 26.86 29.10
CA VAL A 103 38.19 27.72 30.28
C VAL A 103 38.53 29.19 29.90
N PRO A 104 38.15 30.25 30.67
CA PRO A 104 37.04 30.41 31.63
C PRO A 104 36.29 31.78 31.58
N SER A 105 35.39 31.99 32.56
CA SER A 105 34.64 33.22 32.93
C SER A 105 35.53 34.43 33.32
N THR A 106 35.06 35.68 33.55
CA THR A 106 34.18 36.10 34.69
C THR A 106 33.82 37.61 34.64
N THR A 107 32.68 38.01 35.23
CA THR A 107 32.32 39.39 35.74
C THR A 107 32.16 40.55 34.72
N ALA A 108 31.37 41.63 34.94
CA ALA A 108 30.52 42.07 36.06
C ALA A 108 29.29 42.91 35.57
N GLU A 109 28.48 43.40 36.51
CA GLU A 109 27.20 44.12 36.33
C GLU A 109 27.37 45.69 36.35
N PRO A 110 26.35 46.56 36.51
CA PRO A 110 25.87 47.49 35.45
C PRO A 110 26.04 49.00 35.74
N CYS A 111 25.85 49.91 34.75
CA CYS A 111 25.26 51.25 35.00
C CYS A 111 24.86 52.16 33.79
N ALA A 112 23.81 52.97 34.04
CA ALA A 112 23.59 54.38 33.65
C ALA A 112 23.36 54.88 32.19
N LYS A 113 22.40 55.82 32.07
CA LYS A 113 22.11 56.73 30.94
C LYS A 113 23.01 57.98 31.00
N PRO A 114 23.14 58.83 29.94
CA PRO A 114 22.35 60.09 29.91
C PRO A 114 22.03 60.67 28.50
N VAL A 115 21.47 61.89 28.48
CA VAL A 115 20.75 62.67 27.42
C VAL A 115 20.92 64.17 27.81
N PRO A 116 21.01 65.26 26.96
CA PRO A 116 20.27 65.54 25.68
C PRO A 116 20.94 66.40 24.53
N LEU A 117 20.27 66.47 23.35
CA LEU A 117 20.10 67.66 22.43
C LEU A 117 21.34 68.31 21.71
N PRO A 118 21.21 69.31 20.77
CA PRO A 118 20.03 69.89 20.06
C PRO A 118 20.12 70.13 18.51
N VAL A 119 18.95 70.14 17.85
CA VAL A 119 18.37 71.14 16.88
C VAL A 119 19.26 72.00 15.94
N LYS A 120 18.95 71.98 14.61
CA LYS A 120 18.55 73.19 13.83
C LYS A 120 17.83 72.92 12.49
N VAL A 121 17.12 73.95 12.01
CA VAL A 121 16.11 74.00 10.94
C VAL A 121 16.42 75.19 10.00
N VAL A 122 16.09 75.08 8.70
CA VAL A 122 15.59 76.11 7.73
C VAL A 122 15.44 75.43 6.35
N ASP A 123 14.61 75.81 5.37
CA ASP A 123 13.42 76.69 5.27
C ASP A 123 12.74 76.40 3.90
N ALA A 124 11.43 76.66 3.75
CA ALA A 124 10.81 77.18 2.52
C ALA A 124 9.32 77.50 2.71
N VAL A 125 8.89 78.68 2.22
CA VAL A 125 7.53 79.23 2.27
C VAL A 125 7.02 79.48 0.85
N VAL A 126 5.70 79.35 0.60
CA VAL A 126 4.88 80.28 -0.23
C VAL A 126 3.37 79.96 -0.11
N SER A 127 2.55 81.01 -0.19
CA SER A 127 1.07 81.11 -0.11
C SER A 127 0.67 82.40 -0.88
N PRO A 128 -0.55 82.99 -0.87
CA PRO A 128 -1.94 82.53 -0.60
C PRO A 128 -3.01 83.10 -1.61
N ALA A 129 -4.32 82.97 -1.31
CA ALA A 129 -5.47 83.90 -1.53
C ALA A 129 -5.74 84.62 -2.90
N ALA A 130 -6.88 84.42 -3.57
CA ALA A 130 -8.20 85.13 -3.46
C ALA A 130 -8.35 86.41 -4.35
N PRO A 131 -9.56 86.73 -4.90
CA PRO A 131 -10.47 87.69 -4.22
C PRO A 131 -12.00 87.53 -4.51
N THR A 132 -12.79 88.51 -4.07
CA THR A 132 -14.26 88.50 -3.86
C THR A 132 -15.06 89.33 -4.88
N THR A 133 -16.33 89.00 -5.19
CA THR A 133 -17.54 89.88 -5.12
C THR A 133 -18.81 89.34 -5.83
N ALA A 134 -19.96 89.92 -5.42
CA ALA A 134 -21.27 89.98 -6.09
C ALA A 134 -22.24 88.77 -6.01
N SER A 135 -23.46 89.10 -5.59
CA SER A 135 -24.64 88.22 -5.54
C SER A 135 -25.55 88.48 -6.73
N LEU A 136 -26.10 87.42 -7.35
CA LEU A 136 -27.40 87.45 -8.03
C LEU A 136 -27.97 86.03 -8.14
N ALA A 137 -29.30 85.92 -8.13
CA ALA A 137 -30.01 84.68 -7.84
C ALA A 137 -30.21 83.75 -9.05
N ALA A 138 -30.14 82.45 -8.81
CA ALA A 138 -30.89 81.41 -9.53
C ALA A 138 -30.99 80.16 -8.64
N ALA A 139 -32.21 79.62 -8.44
CA ALA A 139 -32.38 78.28 -7.87
C ALA A 139 -31.76 77.25 -8.84
N PRO A 140 -31.09 76.19 -8.35
CA PRO A 140 -31.66 74.86 -8.58
C PRO A 140 -31.20 73.73 -7.61
N ILE A 141 -31.70 72.51 -7.90
CA ILE A 141 -31.21 71.16 -7.52
C ILE A 141 -31.39 70.71 -6.06
N THR A 142 -32.46 69.95 -5.84
CA THR A 142 -32.53 68.91 -4.80
C THR A 142 -31.48 67.83 -5.07
N LEU A 143 -30.45 67.73 -4.23
CA LEU A 143 -29.53 66.58 -4.23
C LEU A 143 -30.10 65.48 -3.32
N LEU A 144 -30.34 64.30 -3.89
CA LEU A 144 -30.71 63.09 -3.15
C LEU A 144 -29.59 62.68 -2.20
N GLU A 145 -29.90 62.31 -0.95
CA GLU A 145 -28.96 61.60 -0.09
C GLU A 145 -28.43 60.31 -0.75
N PRO A 146 -27.10 60.13 -0.86
CA PRO A 146 -26.52 58.85 -1.25
C PRO A 146 -26.43 57.90 -0.06
N GLU A 147 -26.96 56.68 -0.19
CA GLU A 147 -26.82 55.64 0.85
C GLU A 147 -25.35 55.31 1.15
N LEU A 148 -24.90 55.66 2.36
CA LEU A 148 -23.58 55.32 2.87
C LEU A 148 -23.50 53.82 3.16
N LYS A 149 -22.88 53.05 2.25
CA LYS A 149 -22.56 51.64 2.50
C LYS A 149 -21.49 51.52 3.59
N GLU A 150 -21.91 51.06 4.76
CA GLU A 150 -21.01 50.74 5.87
C GLU A 150 -20.22 49.46 5.62
N VAL A 151 -19.00 49.42 6.14
CA VAL A 151 -18.08 48.28 6.13
C VAL A 151 -17.49 48.10 7.53
N ILE A 152 -17.30 46.87 7.96
CA ILE A 152 -16.75 46.53 9.27
C ILE A 152 -15.25 46.25 9.15
N CYS A 153 -14.44 46.74 10.10
CA CYS A 153 -13.01 46.46 10.10
C CYS A 153 -12.71 45.00 10.52
N PRO A 154 -12.03 44.18 9.69
CA PRO A 154 -11.68 42.79 10.03
C PRO A 154 -10.61 42.67 11.13
N LYS A 155 -9.98 43.77 11.56
CA LYS A 155 -8.98 43.79 12.62
C LYS A 155 -9.53 44.21 13.99
N CYS A 156 -10.47 45.15 14.04
CA CYS A 156 -10.99 45.71 15.30
C CYS A 156 -12.52 45.75 15.43
N GLY A 157 -13.28 45.26 14.44
CA GLY A 157 -14.75 45.21 14.50
C GLY A 157 -15.49 46.53 14.27
N GLU A 158 -14.78 47.64 14.03
CA GLU A 158 -15.38 48.97 13.88
C GLU A 158 -16.22 49.10 12.60
N ALA A 159 -17.52 49.39 12.73
CA ALA A 159 -18.45 49.67 11.64
C ALA A 159 -18.33 51.14 11.19
N GLN A 160 -18.12 51.38 9.89
CA GLN A 160 -17.71 52.68 9.37
C GLN A 160 -18.05 52.84 7.88
N PRO A 161 -18.22 54.06 7.35
CA PRO A 161 -18.41 54.27 5.92
C PRO A 161 -17.21 53.75 5.11
N LYS A 162 -17.48 53.28 3.88
CA LYS A 162 -16.47 52.69 2.98
C LYS A 162 -15.24 53.58 2.77
N ARG A 163 -14.09 53.13 3.25
CA ARG A 163 -12.76 53.73 3.05
C ARG A 163 -11.64 52.69 3.14
N THR A 164 -10.43 53.08 2.76
CA THR A 164 -9.23 52.22 2.76
C THR A 164 -8.64 52.03 4.16
N LEU A 165 -8.54 53.08 4.98
CA LEU A 165 -7.96 53.04 6.33
C LEU A 165 -9.05 53.06 7.42
N CYS A 166 -8.99 52.21 8.44
CA CYS A 166 -9.96 52.23 9.54
C CYS A 166 -9.85 53.49 10.45
N ARG A 167 -10.97 54.05 10.97
CA ARG A 167 -10.91 55.17 11.96
C ARG A 167 -10.22 54.80 13.26
N ALA A 168 -10.49 53.60 13.78
CA ALA A 168 -10.11 53.24 15.13
C ALA A 168 -8.66 52.72 15.21
N CYS A 169 -8.25 51.91 14.23
CA CYS A 169 -6.94 51.21 14.27
C CYS A 169 -6.00 51.57 13.11
N SER A 170 -6.34 52.58 12.30
CA SER A 170 -5.55 53.11 11.16
C SER A 170 -5.00 52.06 10.19
N THR A 171 -5.62 50.87 10.15
CA THR A 171 -5.14 49.74 9.35
C THR A 171 -5.77 49.81 7.95
N ASP A 172 -4.95 49.59 6.93
CA ASP A 172 -5.37 49.44 5.53
C ASP A 172 -6.20 48.14 5.40
N MET A 173 -7.51 48.31 5.25
CA MET A 173 -8.49 47.24 5.26
C MET A 173 -8.38 46.32 4.03
N PRO A 174 -8.28 46.84 2.79
CA PRO A 174 -8.01 46.01 1.61
C PRO A 174 -6.73 45.19 1.74
N ARG A 175 -5.60 45.79 2.15
CA ARG A 175 -4.32 45.06 2.26
C ARG A 175 -4.33 44.04 3.39
N PHE A 176 -4.95 44.36 4.53
CA PHE A 176 -5.07 43.43 5.65
C PHE A 176 -6.00 42.24 5.32
N ALA A 177 -7.09 42.47 4.57
CA ALA A 177 -7.96 41.40 4.09
C ALA A 177 -7.25 40.47 3.09
N ALA A 178 -6.44 41.01 2.17
CA ALA A 178 -5.62 40.22 1.25
C ALA A 178 -4.60 39.35 2.02
N ALA A 179 -3.86 39.93 2.98
CA ALA A 179 -2.90 39.20 3.80
C ALA A 179 -3.56 38.08 4.65
N GLN A 180 -4.78 38.29 5.14
CA GLN A 180 -5.54 37.23 5.82
C GLN A 180 -5.97 36.10 4.87
N GLN A 181 -6.30 36.41 3.61
CA GLN A 181 -6.63 35.40 2.60
C GLN A 181 -5.40 34.58 2.20
N GLU A 182 -4.24 35.23 2.03
CA GLU A 182 -2.97 34.56 1.77
C GLU A 182 -2.58 33.61 2.91
N ALA A 183 -2.64 34.06 4.17
CA ALA A 183 -2.37 33.21 5.33
C ALA A 183 -3.38 32.04 5.49
N ALA A 184 -4.65 32.25 5.10
CA ALA A 184 -5.66 31.19 5.08
C ALA A 184 -5.40 30.16 3.95
N ILE A 185 -4.88 30.59 2.80
CA ILE A 185 -4.46 29.70 1.71
C ILE A 185 -3.20 28.93 2.10
N GLU A 186 -2.22 29.59 2.71
CA GLU A 186 -0.96 28.97 3.13
C GLU A 186 -1.18 27.93 4.23
N SER A 187 -1.94 28.26 5.29
CA SER A 187 -2.30 27.28 6.33
C SER A 187 -3.15 26.13 5.81
N ARG A 188 -4.00 26.35 4.78
CA ARG A 188 -4.71 25.26 4.09
C ARG A 188 -3.76 24.39 3.27
N ARG A 189 -2.76 24.98 2.60
CA ARG A 189 -1.72 24.26 1.87
C ARG A 189 -0.87 23.41 2.81
N MET A 190 -0.41 23.97 3.93
CA MET A 190 0.32 23.23 4.97
C MET A 190 -0.50 22.03 5.48
N ARG A 191 -1.80 22.20 5.74
CA ARG A 191 -2.67 21.06 6.12
C ARG A 191 -2.83 20.02 5.01
N ILE A 192 -2.95 20.42 3.75
CA ILE A 192 -3.04 19.47 2.63
C ILE A 192 -1.73 18.68 2.52
N GLU A 193 -0.60 19.36 2.61
CA GLU A 193 0.75 18.77 2.56
C GLU A 193 0.99 17.84 3.77
N GLU A 194 0.59 18.24 4.97
CA GLU A 194 0.58 17.42 6.18
C GLU A 194 -0.33 16.18 6.04
N THR A 195 -1.53 16.32 5.46
CA THR A 195 -2.39 15.16 5.18
C THR A 195 -1.83 14.25 4.09
N ALA A 196 -1.15 14.78 3.08
CA ALA A 196 -0.48 14.00 2.05
C ALA A 196 0.72 13.22 2.61
N VAL A 197 1.48 13.82 3.53
CA VAL A 197 2.55 13.15 4.30
C VAL A 197 1.99 12.14 5.31
N ALA A 198 0.81 12.39 5.89
CA ALA A 198 0.14 11.42 6.76
C ALA A 198 -0.38 10.19 5.98
N LEU A 199 -0.93 10.42 4.77
CA LEU A 199 -1.37 9.39 3.83
C LEU A 199 -0.19 8.54 3.32
N SER A 200 0.94 9.16 2.99
CA SER A 200 2.14 8.44 2.52
C SER A 200 2.93 7.75 3.65
N SER A 201 2.75 8.16 4.91
CA SER A 201 3.40 7.53 6.08
C SER A 201 2.50 6.60 6.91
N GLY A 202 1.35 6.18 6.36
CA GLY A 202 0.49 5.14 6.94
C GLY A 202 -0.13 5.47 8.31
N ARG A 203 -0.04 6.72 8.78
CA ARG A 203 -0.40 7.12 10.15
C ARG A 203 -1.88 7.47 10.34
N PHE A 204 -2.77 6.69 9.74
CA PHE A 204 -4.20 6.76 10.07
C PHE A 204 -4.51 5.94 11.34
N ALA A 205 -4.50 6.60 12.48
CA ALA A 205 -5.28 6.12 13.62
C ALA A 205 -6.76 6.23 13.25
N SER A 206 -7.40 5.09 12.95
CA SER A 206 -8.79 5.08 12.49
C SER A 206 -9.74 5.66 13.55
N ASN A 207 -10.69 6.46 13.06
CA ASN A 207 -11.73 7.07 13.91
C ASN A 207 -12.52 5.93 14.61
N PRO A 208 -12.73 5.95 15.94
CA PRO A 208 -13.35 4.84 16.68
C PRO A 208 -14.81 4.51 16.28
N LYS A 209 -15.43 5.28 15.38
CA LYS A 209 -16.70 4.92 14.73
C LYS A 209 -16.58 3.98 13.53
N ASP A 210 -15.41 3.88 12.90
CA ASP A 210 -15.20 3.05 11.69
C ASP A 210 -14.81 1.60 12.04
N GLN A 211 -14.32 1.37 13.26
CA GLN A 211 -13.98 0.03 13.81
C GLN A 211 -15.18 -0.95 13.92
N SER A 212 -16.39 -0.52 13.53
CA SER A 212 -17.59 -1.39 13.46
C SER A 212 -17.72 -2.13 12.13
N ARG A 213 -16.93 -1.79 11.11
CA ARG A 213 -16.77 -2.63 9.92
C ARG A 213 -15.85 -3.80 10.27
N CYS A 214 -16.30 -5.04 10.01
CA CYS A 214 -15.46 -6.22 10.14
C CYS A 214 -14.26 -6.09 9.19
N HIS A 215 -13.08 -5.82 9.74
CA HIS A 215 -11.82 -5.97 9.02
C HIS A 215 -11.61 -7.45 8.71
N VAL A 216 -12.04 -7.89 7.53
CA VAL A 216 -11.66 -9.18 6.97
C VAL A 216 -10.17 -9.09 6.67
N ALA A 217 -9.36 -9.82 7.43
CA ALA A 217 -7.92 -9.86 7.20
C ALA A 217 -7.66 -10.33 5.74
N PRO A 218 -6.77 -9.66 4.98
CA PRO A 218 -6.48 -10.07 3.61
C PRO A 218 -5.97 -11.50 3.62
N LYS A 219 -6.53 -12.35 2.75
CA LYS A 219 -6.19 -13.77 2.69
C LYS A 219 -4.78 -13.96 2.10
N ILE A 220 -3.78 -13.90 2.97
CA ILE A 220 -2.40 -14.23 2.63
C ILE A 220 -2.27 -15.76 2.60
N THR A 221 -1.73 -16.29 1.50
CA THR A 221 -1.41 -17.73 1.38
C THR A 221 -0.51 -18.18 2.53
N PRO A 222 -0.73 -19.36 3.11
CA PRO A 222 0.16 -19.87 4.13
C PRO A 222 1.53 -20.24 3.57
N PHE A 223 2.57 -20.10 4.39
CA PHE A 223 3.95 -20.33 3.96
C PHE A 223 4.20 -21.73 3.39
N TRP A 224 3.51 -22.78 3.88
CA TRP A 224 3.70 -24.16 3.39
C TRP A 224 3.24 -24.34 1.93
N GLU A 225 2.27 -23.55 1.45
CA GLU A 225 1.86 -23.55 0.03
C GLU A 225 2.86 -22.81 -0.88
N ARG A 226 3.74 -21.96 -0.30
CA ARG A 226 4.79 -21.24 -1.02
C ARG A 226 6.16 -21.91 -0.97
N LEU A 227 6.29 -23.13 -0.41
CA LEU A 227 7.59 -23.84 -0.27
C LEU A 227 8.51 -23.77 -1.50
N PRO A 228 8.07 -24.07 -2.74
CA PRO A 228 8.94 -24.00 -3.91
C PRO A 228 9.54 -22.61 -4.16
N LYS A 229 8.82 -21.53 -3.82
CA LYS A 229 9.28 -20.15 -4.01
C LYS A 229 10.44 -19.81 -3.07
N PHE A 230 10.48 -20.38 -1.86
CA PHE A 230 11.61 -20.17 -0.94
C PHE A 230 12.89 -20.88 -1.40
N PHE A 231 12.78 -22.05 -2.05
CA PHE A 231 13.96 -22.72 -2.63
C PHE A 231 14.47 -22.04 -3.91
N LEU A 232 13.60 -21.33 -4.64
CA LEU A 232 13.99 -20.52 -5.80
C LEU A 232 14.58 -19.15 -5.41
N PHE A 233 14.27 -18.63 -4.22
CA PHE A 233 14.71 -17.31 -3.77
C PHE A 233 16.25 -17.11 -3.72
N PRO A 234 17.08 -18.05 -3.22
CA PRO A 234 18.54 -17.92 -3.28
C PRO A 234 19.11 -18.09 -4.69
N LEU A 235 18.34 -18.65 -5.63
CA LEU A 235 18.74 -18.87 -7.03
C LEU A 235 18.44 -17.66 -7.93
N GLN A 236 17.78 -16.62 -7.41
CA GLN A 236 17.62 -15.33 -8.10
C GLN A 236 18.99 -14.67 -8.31
N THR A 237 19.17 -13.96 -9.42
CA THR A 237 20.49 -13.61 -9.98
C THR A 237 21.42 -12.89 -8.99
N SER A 238 20.95 -11.84 -8.31
CA SER A 238 21.79 -11.08 -7.36
C SER A 238 22.12 -11.89 -6.10
N ASN A 239 21.15 -12.67 -5.61
CA ASN A 239 21.33 -13.56 -4.46
C ASN A 239 22.32 -14.69 -4.80
N LEU A 240 22.22 -15.30 -5.99
CA LEU A 240 23.08 -16.38 -6.45
C LEU A 240 24.53 -15.92 -6.65
N ILE A 241 24.75 -14.78 -7.34
CA ILE A 241 26.08 -14.19 -7.50
C ILE A 241 26.69 -13.86 -6.13
N THR A 242 25.89 -13.31 -5.22
CA THR A 242 26.28 -13.04 -3.83
C THR A 242 26.74 -14.29 -3.09
N LEU A 243 26.01 -15.41 -3.22
CA LEU A 243 26.35 -16.68 -2.58
C LEU A 243 27.63 -17.28 -3.17
N ILE A 244 27.77 -17.29 -4.50
CA ILE A 244 28.97 -17.80 -5.20
C ILE A 244 30.22 -16.99 -4.83
N LEU A 245 30.14 -15.65 -4.80
CA LEU A 245 31.26 -14.81 -4.40
C LEU A 245 31.66 -15.03 -2.94
N LEU A 246 30.67 -15.19 -2.06
CA LEU A 246 30.88 -15.40 -0.62
C LEU A 246 31.37 -16.82 -0.30
N SER A 247 31.03 -17.82 -1.11
CA SER A 247 31.56 -19.17 -0.97
C SER A 247 32.94 -19.31 -1.59
N LEU A 248 33.24 -18.63 -2.71
CA LEU A 248 34.58 -18.64 -3.31
C LEU A 248 35.62 -17.91 -2.46
N SER A 249 35.23 -16.97 -1.61
CA SER A 249 36.17 -16.29 -0.72
C SER A 249 36.76 -17.20 0.37
N SER A 250 36.23 -18.41 0.62
CA SER A 250 36.89 -19.37 1.51
C SER A 250 38.23 -19.87 0.97
N LEU A 251 38.46 -19.78 -0.34
CA LEU A 251 39.77 -20.04 -0.95
C LEU A 251 40.84 -19.06 -0.47
N LEU A 252 40.47 -17.87 0.03
CA LEU A 252 41.40 -16.89 0.57
C LEU A 252 42.13 -17.40 1.82
N ALA A 253 41.53 -18.35 2.56
CA ALA A 253 42.15 -18.98 3.72
C ALA A 253 43.53 -19.59 3.38
N PHE A 254 43.67 -20.22 2.21
CA PHE A 254 44.93 -20.82 1.75
C PHE A 254 46.05 -19.81 1.47
N PHE A 255 45.75 -18.50 1.43
CA PHE A 255 46.71 -17.43 1.14
C PHE A 255 46.97 -16.52 2.34
N LEU A 256 46.31 -16.73 3.48
CA LEU A 256 46.50 -15.93 4.68
C LEU A 256 47.75 -16.39 5.46
N PRO A 257 48.68 -15.48 5.84
CA PRO A 257 49.90 -15.82 6.58
C PRO A 257 49.63 -16.03 8.08
N LEU A 258 48.57 -16.75 8.42
CA LEU A 258 48.18 -17.12 9.79
C LEU A 258 48.46 -18.61 10.03
N PRO A 259 48.76 -19.03 11.27
CA PRO A 259 49.01 -20.44 11.57
C PRO A 259 47.73 -21.26 11.42
N SER A 260 47.80 -22.36 10.68
CA SER A 260 46.67 -23.29 10.54
C SER A 260 46.35 -23.97 11.88
N PRO A 261 45.07 -24.09 12.29
CA PRO A 261 43.82 -23.85 11.54
C PRO A 261 43.18 -22.46 11.77
N PHE A 262 43.89 -21.49 12.37
CA PHE A 262 43.32 -20.18 12.70
C PHE A 262 43.02 -19.31 11.47
N ASP A 263 43.78 -19.51 10.39
CA ASP A 263 43.53 -18.99 9.04
C ASP A 263 42.13 -19.34 8.53
N HIS A 264 41.82 -20.64 8.45
CA HIS A 264 40.55 -21.18 8.00
C HIS A 264 39.41 -20.80 8.95
N LEU A 265 39.64 -20.90 10.27
CA LEU A 265 38.63 -20.53 11.27
C LEU A 265 38.23 -19.06 11.16
N LEU A 266 39.19 -18.15 10.97
CA LEU A 266 38.92 -16.72 10.83
C LEU A 266 38.10 -16.43 9.56
N VAL A 267 38.52 -16.98 8.41
CA VAL A 267 37.80 -16.81 7.14
C VAL A 267 36.39 -17.39 7.22
N GLN A 268 36.24 -18.59 7.79
CA GLN A 268 34.95 -19.24 7.96
C GLN A 268 34.00 -18.41 8.82
N CYS A 269 34.48 -17.87 9.94
CA CYS A 269 33.71 -16.98 10.81
C CYS A 269 33.29 -15.69 10.10
N LEU A 270 34.16 -15.08 9.28
CA LEU A 270 33.83 -13.88 8.50
C LEU A 270 32.80 -14.18 7.39
N ILE A 271 32.93 -15.32 6.70
CA ILE A 271 31.98 -15.78 5.69
C ILE A 271 30.60 -16.04 6.32
N MET A 272 30.58 -16.76 7.43
CA MET A 272 29.37 -17.04 8.21
C MET A 272 28.66 -15.76 8.62
N LEU A 273 29.40 -14.82 9.19
CA LEU A 273 28.93 -13.53 9.66
C LEU A 273 28.36 -12.67 8.52
N ALA A 274 29.06 -12.60 7.39
CA ALA A 274 28.58 -11.90 6.20
C ALA A 274 27.33 -12.56 5.59
N GLY A 275 27.27 -13.89 5.61
CA GLY A 275 26.13 -14.68 5.16
C GLY A 275 24.89 -14.43 6.00
N VAL A 276 24.98 -14.61 7.32
CA VAL A 276 23.91 -14.31 8.28
C VAL A 276 23.50 -12.84 8.21
N ARG A 277 24.45 -11.91 8.07
CA ARG A 277 24.15 -10.47 7.89
C ARG A 277 23.27 -10.22 6.68
N ARG A 278 23.60 -10.79 5.52
CA ARG A 278 22.81 -10.62 4.30
C ARG A 278 21.46 -11.35 4.38
N ALA A 279 21.43 -12.56 4.93
CA ALA A 279 20.19 -13.32 5.13
C ALA A 279 19.21 -12.59 6.06
N PHE A 280 19.69 -11.95 7.14
CA PHE A 280 18.87 -11.14 8.03
C PHE A 280 18.27 -9.92 7.32
N VAL A 281 19.05 -9.19 6.52
CA VAL A 281 18.53 -8.04 5.74
C VAL A 281 17.42 -8.48 4.78
N LYS A 282 17.60 -9.64 4.13
CA LYS A 282 16.60 -10.23 3.23
C LYS A 282 15.33 -10.69 3.97
N MET A 283 15.47 -11.21 5.19
CA MET A 283 14.34 -11.52 6.07
C MET A 283 13.57 -10.27 6.50
N ASP A 284 14.25 -9.21 6.92
CA ASP A 284 13.62 -7.95 7.36
C ASP A 284 12.82 -7.31 6.20
N ALA A 285 13.41 -7.29 5.00
CA ALA A 285 12.72 -6.87 3.79
C ALA A 285 11.47 -7.71 3.49
N MET A 286 11.58 -9.04 3.59
CA MET A 286 10.46 -9.94 3.36
C MET A 286 9.35 -9.77 4.40
N SER A 287 9.69 -9.49 5.67
CA SER A 287 8.72 -9.23 6.74
C SER A 287 7.86 -7.98 6.49
N ARG A 288 8.46 -6.96 5.84
CA ARG A 288 7.80 -5.71 5.42
C ARG A 288 7.05 -5.84 4.10
N GLY A 289 7.05 -7.03 3.49
CA GLY A 289 6.33 -7.33 2.25
C GLY A 289 7.17 -7.31 0.97
N TYR A 290 8.48 -7.04 1.02
CA TYR A 290 9.32 -7.07 -0.20
C TYR A 290 9.69 -8.52 -0.54
N LEU A 291 8.85 -9.19 -1.34
CA LEU A 291 8.95 -10.64 -1.59
C LEU A 291 9.91 -10.98 -2.75
N GLY A 292 10.07 -10.09 -3.74
CA GLY A 292 10.95 -10.27 -4.90
C GLY A 292 12.31 -9.55 -4.82
N GLU A 293 13.26 -9.93 -5.69
CA GLU A 293 14.59 -9.31 -5.77
C GLU A 293 14.51 -7.81 -6.13
N ASP A 294 13.78 -7.48 -7.21
CA ASP A 294 13.61 -6.10 -7.69
C ASP A 294 12.92 -5.20 -6.66
N GLU A 295 11.99 -5.77 -5.90
CA GLU A 295 11.28 -5.06 -4.84
C GLU A 295 12.22 -4.73 -3.68
N GLN A 296 13.04 -5.71 -3.26
CA GLN A 296 14.03 -5.53 -2.21
C GLN A 296 15.13 -4.54 -2.61
N ALA A 297 15.46 -4.42 -3.90
CA ALA A 297 16.38 -3.41 -4.41
C ALA A 297 15.81 -1.98 -4.33
N LEU A 298 14.48 -1.84 -4.34
CA LEU A 298 13.76 -0.56 -4.20
C LEU A 298 13.43 -0.20 -2.75
N MET A 299 13.87 -1.00 -1.78
CA MET A 299 13.58 -0.81 -0.36
C MET A 299 14.35 0.39 0.21
N PRO A 300 13.70 1.36 0.89
CA PRO A 300 14.39 2.48 1.51
C PRO A 300 15.36 2.03 2.62
N SER A 301 16.61 2.47 2.54
CA SER A 301 17.64 2.24 3.57
C SER A 301 17.31 2.98 4.86
N ASP A 302 16.98 2.24 5.92
CA ASP A 302 16.75 2.77 7.27
C ASP A 302 18.06 2.78 8.10
N PRO A 303 18.58 3.97 8.49
CA PRO A 303 19.83 4.07 9.26
C PRO A 303 19.80 3.33 10.60
N GLN A 304 18.63 3.23 11.26
CA GLN A 304 18.51 2.56 12.56
C GLN A 304 18.65 1.03 12.43
N ARG A 305 18.36 0.48 11.23
CA ARG A 305 18.37 -0.96 10.95
C ARG A 305 19.73 -1.52 10.53
N VAL A 306 20.68 -0.66 10.13
CA VAL A 306 22.03 -1.06 9.66
C VAL A 306 22.79 -1.95 10.67
N ASN A 307 22.49 -1.76 11.96
CA ASN A 307 23.13 -2.45 13.07
C ASN A 307 22.35 -3.68 13.59
N LEU A 308 21.16 -3.99 13.07
CA LEU A 308 20.38 -5.17 13.48
C LEU A 308 21.16 -6.49 13.38
N PRO A 309 21.94 -6.78 12.30
CA PRO A 309 22.65 -8.05 12.22
C PRO A 309 23.73 -8.21 13.28
N TRP A 310 24.32 -7.10 13.76
CA TRP A 310 25.28 -7.09 14.86
C TRP A 310 24.58 -7.35 16.21
N LYS A 311 23.37 -6.82 16.40
CA LYS A 311 22.52 -7.15 17.55
C LYS A 311 22.18 -8.65 17.57
N LEU A 312 21.90 -9.27 16.41
CA LEU A 312 21.66 -10.72 16.33
C LEU A 312 22.88 -11.54 16.76
N LEU A 313 24.08 -11.16 16.31
CA LEU A 313 25.32 -11.81 16.72
C LEU A 313 25.50 -11.77 18.24
N GLY A 314 25.24 -10.61 18.87
CA GLY A 314 25.29 -10.49 20.33
C GLY A 314 24.26 -11.39 21.04
N VAL A 315 23.04 -11.49 20.53
CA VAL A 315 21.99 -12.39 21.07
C VAL A 315 22.45 -13.84 21.02
N MET A 316 23.04 -14.27 19.89
CA MET A 316 23.57 -15.62 19.70
C MET A 316 24.76 -15.92 20.64
N ILE A 317 25.65 -14.95 20.88
CA ILE A 317 26.77 -15.08 21.81
C ILE A 317 26.27 -15.25 23.25
N VAL A 318 25.32 -14.41 23.69
CA VAL A 318 24.71 -14.53 25.03
C VAL A 318 24.04 -15.90 25.21
N TRP A 319 23.30 -16.37 24.20
CA TRP A 319 22.70 -17.70 24.19
C TRP A 319 23.74 -18.83 24.32
N GLY A 320 24.84 -18.75 23.56
CA GLY A 320 25.94 -19.71 23.65
C GLY A 320 26.60 -19.76 25.03
N ILE A 321 26.82 -18.60 25.65
CA ILE A 321 27.37 -18.49 27.01
C ILE A 321 26.41 -19.11 28.03
N VAL A 322 25.11 -18.81 27.96
CA VAL A 322 24.09 -19.35 28.89
C VAL A 322 24.01 -20.87 28.81
N VAL A 323 23.96 -21.44 27.59
CA VAL A 323 23.95 -22.91 27.40
C VAL A 323 25.21 -23.54 27.97
N ASN A 324 26.38 -22.93 27.76
CA ASN A 324 27.66 -23.47 28.24
C ASN A 324 27.75 -23.43 29.78
N ILE A 325 27.40 -22.31 30.41
CA ILE A 325 27.37 -22.18 31.88
C ILE A 325 26.42 -23.23 32.48
N VAL A 326 25.18 -23.32 31.98
CA VAL A 326 24.20 -24.29 32.51
C VAL A 326 24.66 -25.75 32.28
N GLY A 327 25.23 -26.04 31.11
CA GLY A 327 25.78 -27.36 30.78
C GLY A 327 26.96 -27.79 31.66
N SER A 328 27.77 -26.85 32.13
CA SER A 328 28.85 -27.14 33.10
C SER A 328 28.36 -27.40 34.52
N ILE A 329 27.18 -26.91 34.90
CA ILE A 329 26.51 -27.25 36.18
C ILE A 329 25.83 -28.62 36.09
N SER A 330 25.11 -28.90 34.99
CA SER A 330 24.48 -30.20 34.76
C SER A 330 24.28 -30.47 33.27
N VAL A 331 24.80 -31.61 32.81
CA VAL A 331 24.68 -32.06 31.40
C VAL A 331 23.22 -32.16 30.97
N VAL A 332 22.35 -32.71 31.82
CA VAL A 332 20.90 -32.84 31.54
C VAL A 332 20.24 -31.47 31.42
N LEU A 333 20.58 -30.55 32.33
CA LEU A 333 20.02 -29.18 32.30
C LEU A 333 20.55 -28.39 31.09
N GLY A 334 21.81 -28.60 30.71
CA GLY A 334 22.41 -28.04 29.50
C GLY A 334 21.68 -28.48 28.22
N TYR A 335 21.37 -29.78 28.08
CA TYR A 335 20.58 -30.27 26.95
C TYR A 335 19.14 -29.74 26.94
N LEU A 336 18.50 -29.61 28.10
CA LEU A 336 17.16 -29.00 28.21
C LEU A 336 17.16 -27.53 27.78
N VAL A 337 18.15 -26.76 28.24
CA VAL A 337 18.31 -25.34 27.88
C VAL A 337 18.69 -25.18 26.40
N TRP A 338 19.53 -26.07 25.85
CA TRP A 338 19.83 -26.10 24.41
C TRP A 338 18.61 -26.46 23.55
N ALA A 339 17.77 -27.41 23.98
CA ALA A 339 16.52 -27.73 23.28
C ALA A 339 15.55 -26.54 23.31
N PHE A 340 15.42 -25.87 24.46
CA PHE A 340 14.66 -24.63 24.56
C PHE A 340 15.25 -23.51 23.68
N ALA A 341 16.58 -23.41 23.57
CA ALA A 341 17.26 -22.52 22.64
C ALA A 341 16.85 -22.77 21.20
N SER A 342 16.95 -24.03 20.75
CA SER A 342 16.65 -24.42 19.38
C SER A 342 15.21 -24.05 18.98
N VAL A 343 14.24 -24.30 19.87
CA VAL A 343 12.83 -23.96 19.66
C VAL A 343 12.57 -22.45 19.72
N THR A 344 13.31 -21.68 20.53
CA THR A 344 13.07 -20.23 20.67
C THR A 344 13.92 -19.35 19.77
N LEU A 345 15.00 -19.86 19.19
CA LEU A 345 15.91 -19.13 18.31
C LEU A 345 15.20 -18.47 17.11
N PRO A 346 14.28 -19.13 16.37
CA PRO A 346 13.55 -18.44 15.30
C PRO A 346 12.70 -17.27 15.85
N ALA A 347 12.08 -17.45 17.01
CA ALA A 347 11.30 -16.38 17.66
C ALA A 347 12.19 -15.23 18.17
N ALA A 348 13.45 -15.50 18.56
CA ALA A 348 14.43 -14.49 18.94
C ALA A 348 14.92 -13.67 17.73
N VAL A 349 15.18 -14.32 16.59
CA VAL A 349 15.55 -13.63 15.35
C VAL A 349 14.37 -12.78 14.83
N MET A 350 13.15 -13.34 14.86
CA MET A 350 11.90 -12.63 14.56
C MET A 350 11.71 -11.40 15.47
N ALA A 351 11.84 -11.56 16.79
CA ALA A 351 11.69 -10.49 17.77
C ALA A 351 12.58 -9.28 17.48
N LEU A 352 13.81 -9.53 17.01
CA LEU A 352 14.78 -8.47 16.72
C LEU A 352 14.38 -7.64 15.49
N SER A 353 13.86 -8.25 14.43
CA SER A 353 13.37 -7.55 13.22
C SER A 353 12.13 -6.69 13.51
N VAL A 354 11.25 -7.15 14.43
CA VAL A 354 10.07 -6.39 14.83
C VAL A 354 10.41 -5.24 15.78
N THR A 355 11.24 -5.48 16.79
CA THR A 355 11.47 -4.50 17.89
C THR A 355 12.67 -3.58 17.70
N ASN A 356 13.57 -3.88 16.75
CA ASN A 356 14.83 -3.19 16.50
C ASN A 356 15.80 -3.07 17.71
N SER A 357 15.48 -3.70 18.85
CA SER A 357 16.16 -3.54 20.14
C SER A 357 16.88 -4.82 20.57
N PHE A 358 18.12 -4.67 21.04
CA PHE A 358 18.97 -5.78 21.47
C PHE A 358 18.39 -6.47 22.72
N PHE A 359 18.08 -5.69 23.76
CA PHE A 359 17.51 -6.20 25.00
C PHE A 359 16.11 -6.79 24.82
N SER A 360 15.31 -6.24 23.90
CA SER A 360 14.04 -6.86 23.49
C SER A 360 14.26 -8.23 22.84
N GLY A 361 15.27 -8.36 21.98
CA GLY A 361 15.69 -9.63 21.38
C GLY A 361 16.11 -10.71 22.39
N LEU A 362 16.57 -10.32 23.59
CA LEU A 362 16.91 -11.23 24.70
C LEU A 362 15.74 -11.59 25.62
N ASN A 363 14.55 -11.01 25.44
CA ASN A 363 13.42 -11.19 26.36
C ASN A 363 12.64 -12.50 26.07
N PRO A 364 12.67 -13.52 26.95
CA PRO A 364 11.98 -14.79 26.70
C PRO A 364 10.45 -14.65 26.69
N ALA A 365 9.88 -13.65 27.36
CA ALA A 365 8.44 -13.40 27.31
C ALA A 365 8.00 -12.91 25.92
N LEU A 366 8.86 -12.18 25.20
CA LEU A 366 8.60 -11.75 23.83
C LEU A 366 8.59 -12.93 22.86
N TRP A 367 9.56 -13.86 22.99
CA TRP A 367 9.61 -15.07 22.16
C TRP A 367 8.34 -15.91 22.35
N VAL A 368 7.94 -16.15 23.60
CA VAL A 368 6.71 -16.90 23.92
C VAL A 368 5.46 -16.18 23.40
N ARG A 369 5.44 -14.84 23.38
CA ARG A 369 4.34 -14.06 22.76
C ARG A 369 4.30 -14.23 21.25
N ILE A 370 5.44 -14.19 20.55
CA ILE A 370 5.51 -14.42 19.10
C ILE A 370 5.07 -15.86 18.76
N ILE A 371 5.54 -16.86 19.49
CA ILE A 371 5.14 -18.26 19.33
C ILE A 371 3.63 -18.43 19.52
N ARG A 372 3.03 -17.73 20.50
CA ARG A 372 1.57 -17.76 20.73
C ARG A 372 0.77 -16.98 19.69
N GLY A 373 1.30 -15.90 19.14
CA GLY A 373 0.67 -15.13 18.05
C GLY A 373 0.62 -15.92 16.74
N VAL A 374 1.73 -16.56 16.36
CA VAL A 374 1.81 -17.43 15.17
C VAL A 374 1.06 -18.75 15.37
N GLY A 375 1.02 -19.30 16.60
CA GLY A 375 0.24 -20.47 16.97
C GLY A 375 0.76 -21.79 16.40
N LYS A 376 -0.15 -22.72 16.05
CA LYS A 376 0.21 -24.04 15.48
C LYS A 376 1.15 -23.97 14.25
N PRO A 377 0.98 -23.02 13.31
CA PRO A 377 1.94 -22.73 12.24
C PRO A 377 3.41 -22.60 12.68
N TYR A 378 3.69 -22.15 13.91
CA TYR A 378 5.05 -22.07 14.44
C TYR A 378 5.69 -23.45 14.61
N ALA A 379 4.92 -24.46 15.02
CA ALA A 379 5.42 -25.83 15.15
C ALA A 379 5.77 -26.42 13.77
N ALA A 380 4.96 -26.12 12.75
CA ALA A 380 5.27 -26.49 11.36
C ALA A 380 6.55 -25.76 10.88
N LEU A 381 6.66 -24.44 11.13
CA LEU A 381 7.86 -23.67 10.81
C LEU A 381 9.10 -24.29 11.48
N PHE A 382 9.04 -24.59 12.78
CA PHE A 382 10.15 -25.21 13.51
C PHE A 382 10.57 -26.54 12.87
N VAL A 383 9.63 -27.44 12.57
CA VAL A 383 9.92 -28.72 11.87
C VAL A 383 10.58 -28.48 10.51
N PHE A 384 10.08 -27.53 9.70
CA PHE A 384 10.74 -27.19 8.43
C PHE A 384 12.14 -26.61 8.63
N LEU A 385 12.36 -25.74 9.63
CA LEU A 385 13.68 -25.19 9.94
C LEU A 385 14.65 -26.28 10.44
N THR A 386 14.19 -27.26 11.22
CA THR A 386 15.00 -28.43 11.59
C THR A 386 15.36 -29.30 10.39
N LEU A 387 14.40 -29.57 9.50
CA LEU A 387 14.62 -30.31 8.25
C LEU A 387 15.62 -29.60 7.32
N LEU A 388 15.48 -28.27 7.17
CA LEU A 388 16.41 -27.44 6.40
C LEU A 388 17.81 -27.41 7.02
N SER A 389 17.92 -27.34 8.34
CA SER A 389 19.21 -27.44 9.04
C SER A 389 19.89 -28.79 8.82
N GLY A 390 19.11 -29.88 8.66
CA GLY A 390 19.62 -31.19 8.25
C GLY A 390 19.93 -31.32 6.76
N GLY A 391 19.42 -30.41 5.92
CA GLY A 391 19.59 -30.41 4.46
C GLY A 391 21.06 -30.39 4.04
N THR A 392 21.90 -29.59 4.69
CA THR A 392 23.35 -29.57 4.45
C THR A 392 23.98 -30.94 4.73
N SER A 393 23.63 -31.59 5.85
CA SER A 393 24.14 -32.91 6.20
C SER A 393 23.66 -34.02 5.26
N ALA A 394 22.47 -33.87 4.65
CA ALA A 394 21.93 -34.81 3.67
C ALA A 394 22.52 -34.62 2.26
N ILE A 395 22.84 -33.39 1.86
CA ILE A 395 23.33 -33.08 0.51
C ILE A 395 24.85 -33.31 0.36
N LEU A 396 25.63 -33.11 1.42
CA LEU A 396 27.09 -33.28 1.38
C LEU A 396 27.55 -34.69 0.98
N PRO A 397 26.97 -35.80 1.47
CA PRO A 397 27.29 -37.15 0.98
C PRO A 397 26.99 -37.36 -0.50
N LEU A 398 25.97 -36.70 -1.05
CA LEU A 398 25.64 -36.75 -2.48
C LEU A 398 26.64 -35.95 -3.32
N LEU A 399 27.19 -34.85 -2.79
CA LEU A 399 28.25 -34.06 -3.43
C LEU A 399 29.66 -34.61 -3.15
N ALA A 400 29.83 -35.65 -2.32
CA ALA A 400 31.13 -36.26 -2.01
C ALA A 400 32.10 -36.45 -3.21
N PRO A 401 31.67 -36.94 -4.41
CA PRO A 401 32.59 -37.03 -5.56
C PRO A 401 33.11 -35.67 -6.06
N LEU A 402 32.38 -34.58 -5.81
CA LEU A 402 32.74 -33.20 -6.14
C LEU A 402 33.46 -32.47 -4.98
N LEU A 403 33.48 -33.02 -3.77
CA LEU A 403 34.14 -32.44 -2.60
C LEU A 403 35.65 -32.77 -2.53
N ARG A 404 36.32 -32.98 -3.67
CA ARG A 404 37.74 -33.39 -3.72
C ARG A 404 38.65 -32.26 -4.19
N GLY A 405 39.53 -31.79 -3.32
CA GLY A 405 40.53 -30.75 -3.64
C GLY A 405 40.11 -29.36 -3.14
N TRP A 406 40.76 -28.31 -3.65
CA TRP A 406 40.65 -26.96 -3.09
C TRP A 406 39.24 -26.35 -3.15
N TYR A 407 38.39 -26.79 -4.09
CA TYR A 407 37.00 -26.34 -4.24
C TYR A 407 36.01 -26.98 -3.25
N ALA A 408 36.44 -27.92 -2.40
CA ALA A 408 35.57 -28.56 -1.41
C ALA A 408 34.95 -27.55 -0.43
N LEU A 409 35.75 -26.61 0.11
CA LEU A 409 35.29 -25.59 1.05
C LEU A 409 34.22 -24.67 0.43
N PRO A 410 34.42 -24.04 -0.75
CA PRO A 410 33.37 -23.30 -1.43
C PRO A 410 32.06 -24.05 -1.66
N ILE A 411 32.11 -25.37 -1.95
CA ILE A 411 30.90 -26.16 -2.16
C ILE A 411 30.14 -26.39 -0.83
N ILE A 412 30.87 -26.65 0.26
CA ILE A 412 30.30 -26.77 1.61
C ILE A 412 29.67 -25.45 2.03
N ASP A 413 30.38 -24.34 1.86
CA ASP A 413 29.93 -22.99 2.23
C ASP A 413 28.71 -22.57 1.42
N PHE A 414 28.73 -22.78 0.10
CA PHE A 414 27.59 -22.49 -0.76
C PHE A 414 26.35 -23.27 -0.31
N SER A 415 26.50 -24.57 -0.03
CA SER A 415 25.41 -25.42 0.45
C SER A 415 24.84 -24.91 1.78
N PHE A 416 25.70 -24.56 2.74
CA PHE A 416 25.30 -24.08 4.05
C PHE A 416 24.62 -22.69 3.98
N LEU A 417 25.21 -21.75 3.24
CA LEU A 417 24.66 -20.41 3.04
C LEU A 417 23.33 -20.44 2.28
N TYR A 418 23.17 -21.34 1.32
CA TYR A 418 21.91 -21.57 0.62
C TYR A 418 20.78 -21.94 1.58
N PHE A 419 20.98 -22.95 2.43
CA PHE A 419 19.95 -23.34 3.41
C PHE A 419 19.67 -22.24 4.43
N ILE A 420 20.69 -21.48 4.88
CA ILE A 420 20.47 -20.28 5.71
C ILE A 420 19.57 -19.26 5.01
N TYR A 421 19.80 -18.95 3.72
CA TYR A 421 18.94 -18.01 2.98
C TYR A 421 17.48 -18.49 2.92
N VAL A 422 17.25 -19.79 2.69
CA VAL A 422 15.89 -20.38 2.69
C VAL A 422 15.24 -20.26 4.08
N MET A 423 15.97 -20.57 5.16
CA MET A 423 15.48 -20.47 6.54
C MET A 423 15.08 -19.03 6.91
N PHE A 424 15.93 -18.05 6.58
CA PHE A 424 15.64 -16.64 6.81
C PHE A 424 14.49 -16.11 5.93
N ALA A 425 14.38 -16.54 4.67
CA ALA A 425 13.24 -16.20 3.83
C ALA A 425 11.91 -16.76 4.39
N MET A 426 11.87 -18.03 4.80
CA MET A 426 10.68 -18.61 5.44
C MET A 426 10.29 -17.87 6.72
N MET A 427 11.27 -17.52 7.56
CA MET A 427 11.04 -16.76 8.80
C MET A 427 10.50 -15.35 8.53
N GLY A 428 11.07 -14.64 7.56
CA GLY A 428 10.58 -13.32 7.13
C GLY A 428 9.17 -13.37 6.55
N TYR A 429 8.86 -14.41 5.76
CA TYR A 429 7.52 -14.61 5.24
C TYR A 429 6.50 -14.94 6.32
N VAL A 430 6.85 -15.68 7.39
CA VAL A 430 5.93 -15.93 8.51
C VAL A 430 5.65 -14.64 9.30
N LEU A 431 6.64 -13.75 9.47
CA LEU A 431 6.39 -12.41 10.02
C LEU A 431 5.41 -11.62 9.15
N TYR A 432 5.59 -11.66 7.83
CA TYR A 432 4.68 -11.03 6.87
C TYR A 432 3.28 -11.66 6.87
N GLN A 433 3.17 -12.99 7.00
CA GLN A 433 1.89 -13.70 7.01
C GLN A 433 1.08 -13.36 8.28
N TYR A 434 1.73 -13.31 9.44
CA TYR A 434 1.11 -13.02 10.75
C TYR A 434 1.35 -11.58 11.21
N HIS A 435 1.54 -10.65 10.26
CA HIS A 435 1.88 -9.26 10.57
C HIS A 435 0.81 -8.58 11.42
N TRP A 436 -0.47 -8.98 11.26
CA TRP A 436 -1.58 -8.42 12.02
C TRP A 436 -1.57 -8.88 13.48
N GLU A 437 -1.45 -10.18 13.75
CA GLU A 437 -1.36 -10.73 15.10
C GLU A 437 -0.07 -10.30 15.84
N LEU A 438 0.99 -10.06 15.08
CA LEU A 438 2.28 -9.59 15.57
C LEU A 438 2.41 -8.06 15.55
N GLY A 439 1.43 -7.30 15.09
CA GLY A 439 1.51 -5.82 15.00
C GLY A 439 2.70 -5.29 14.19
N VAL A 440 3.20 -6.05 13.21
CA VAL A 440 4.33 -5.67 12.35
C VAL A 440 3.83 -4.72 11.28
N GLN A 441 4.51 -3.58 11.11
CA GLN A 441 4.21 -2.67 10.00
C GLN A 441 4.75 -3.25 8.70
N VAL A 442 3.85 -3.39 7.73
CA VAL A 442 4.10 -3.92 6.38
C VAL A 442 3.95 -2.77 5.39
N ASP A 443 5.00 -2.53 4.60
CA ASP A 443 4.98 -1.47 3.58
C ASP A 443 4.22 -1.90 2.31
N ARG A 444 4.15 -3.21 2.06
CA ARG A 444 3.51 -3.80 0.86
C ARG A 444 2.68 -5.04 1.19
N VAL A 445 1.36 -4.94 1.05
CA VAL A 445 0.44 -6.07 1.26
C VAL A 445 0.18 -6.80 -0.05
N HIS A 446 0.84 -7.95 -0.23
CA HIS A 446 0.60 -8.91 -1.32
C HIS A 446 -0.50 -9.91 -0.93
N SER A 447 -1.76 -9.57 -1.21
CA SER A 447 -2.90 -10.50 -1.16
C SER A 447 -3.03 -11.29 -2.47
N GLU A 448 -3.69 -12.46 -2.46
CA GLU A 448 -3.88 -13.26 -3.70
C GLU A 448 -4.65 -12.52 -4.79
N ALA A 449 -5.54 -11.60 -4.41
CA ALA A 449 -6.25 -10.70 -5.33
C ALA A 449 -5.32 -9.73 -6.08
N SER A 450 -4.09 -9.51 -5.59
CA SER A 450 -3.11 -8.56 -6.13
C SER A 450 -2.14 -9.18 -7.15
N GLY A 451 -2.32 -10.46 -7.53
CA GLY A 451 -1.44 -11.19 -8.45
C GLY A 451 -1.37 -10.63 -9.88
N ALA A 452 -2.24 -9.69 -10.24
CA ALA A 452 -2.14 -8.91 -11.47
C ALA A 452 -2.25 -7.41 -11.12
N ALA A 453 -1.17 -6.65 -11.33
CA ALA A 453 -0.99 -5.21 -11.11
C ALA A 453 -2.25 -4.34 -10.86
N VAL A 454 -2.43 -3.77 -9.66
CA VAL A 454 -3.54 -2.84 -9.39
C VAL A 454 -3.10 -1.65 -8.53
N GLN A 455 -3.48 -0.45 -8.97
CA GLN A 455 -3.62 0.73 -8.10
C GLN A 455 -4.93 0.56 -7.33
N ASP A 456 -4.88 0.41 -6.00
CA ASP A 456 -6.00 0.40 -5.04
C ASP A 456 -7.44 0.40 -5.63
N ASP A 457 -7.89 -0.75 -6.18
CA ASP A 457 -9.18 -0.89 -6.88
C ASP A 457 -10.33 -1.12 -5.89
N ALA A 458 -10.59 -0.08 -5.09
CA ALA A 458 -11.71 -0.03 -4.15
C ALA A 458 -13.07 -0.22 -4.85
N GLY A 459 -13.18 0.10 -6.14
CA GLY A 459 -14.35 -0.18 -6.97
C GLY A 459 -14.57 -1.69 -7.18
N GLY A 460 -13.50 -2.43 -7.45
CA GLY A 460 -13.51 -3.88 -7.60
C GLY A 460 -13.90 -4.65 -6.35
N ASP A 461 -13.41 -4.23 -5.19
CA ASP A 461 -13.78 -4.83 -3.90
C ASP A 461 -15.26 -4.57 -3.56
N LEU A 462 -15.77 -3.36 -3.86
CA LEU A 462 -17.20 -3.06 -3.71
C LEU A 462 -18.06 -3.94 -4.65
N ILE A 463 -17.67 -4.06 -5.92
CA ILE A 463 -18.38 -4.90 -6.89
C ILE A 463 -18.35 -6.37 -6.45
N ALA A 464 -17.21 -6.88 -5.95
CA ALA A 464 -17.10 -8.25 -5.44
C ALA A 464 -18.01 -8.50 -4.22
N GLN A 465 -18.11 -7.54 -3.30
CA GLN A 465 -19.03 -7.62 -2.15
C GLN A 465 -20.50 -7.63 -2.60
N LEU A 466 -20.89 -6.82 -3.58
CA LEU A 466 -22.25 -6.79 -4.13
C LEU A 466 -22.61 -8.12 -4.81
N ILE A 467 -21.69 -8.72 -5.58
CA ILE A 467 -21.87 -10.07 -6.16
C ILE A 467 -22.02 -11.12 -5.05
N ALA A 468 -21.20 -11.06 -3.98
CA ALA A 468 -21.26 -12.01 -2.88
C ALA A 468 -22.56 -11.91 -2.06
N ASN A 469 -23.17 -10.72 -1.99
CA ASN A 469 -24.48 -10.50 -1.38
C ASN A 469 -25.66 -10.92 -2.29
N GLY A 470 -25.40 -11.21 -3.57
CA GLY A 470 -26.41 -11.56 -4.58
C GLY A 470 -26.99 -10.36 -5.35
N ASP A 471 -26.55 -9.13 -5.08
CA ASP A 471 -27.07 -7.89 -5.64
C ASP A 471 -26.46 -7.57 -7.02
N ILE A 472 -26.71 -8.44 -8.01
CA ILE A 472 -26.11 -8.34 -9.37
C ILE A 472 -26.44 -7.02 -10.08
N ASP A 473 -27.63 -6.46 -9.91
CA ASP A 473 -27.98 -5.16 -10.50
C ASP A 473 -27.21 -3.99 -9.88
N ALA A 474 -26.96 -4.03 -8.57
CA ALA A 474 -26.13 -3.02 -7.89
C ALA A 474 -24.66 -3.17 -8.28
N ALA A 475 -24.15 -4.41 -8.36
CA ALA A 475 -22.81 -4.70 -8.87
C ALA A 475 -22.62 -4.19 -10.31
N LEU A 476 -23.63 -4.35 -11.18
CA LEU A 476 -23.62 -3.83 -12.53
C LEU A 476 -23.65 -2.30 -12.57
N ALA A 477 -24.42 -1.65 -11.69
CA ALA A 477 -24.45 -0.19 -11.60
C ALA A 477 -23.09 0.41 -11.17
N ALA A 478 -22.44 -0.19 -10.16
CA ALA A 478 -21.10 0.20 -9.74
C ALA A 478 -20.05 -0.04 -10.86
N ALA A 479 -20.12 -1.18 -11.55
CA ALA A 479 -19.27 -1.46 -12.71
C ALA A 479 -19.56 -0.52 -13.90
N HIS A 480 -20.80 -0.05 -14.06
CA HIS A 480 -21.18 0.95 -15.06
C HIS A 480 -20.50 2.31 -14.80
N GLU A 481 -20.44 2.74 -13.53
CA GLU A 481 -19.73 3.96 -13.15
C GLU A 481 -18.21 3.81 -13.34
N GLN A 482 -17.63 2.67 -12.92
CA GLN A 482 -16.19 2.44 -13.04
C GLN A 482 -15.70 2.42 -14.50
N HIS A 483 -16.41 1.75 -15.43
CA HIS A 483 -15.96 1.72 -16.83
C HIS A 483 -16.05 3.07 -17.54
N LEU A 484 -16.87 4.00 -17.04
CA LEU A 484 -16.95 5.37 -17.55
C LEU A 484 -15.82 6.25 -17.00
N ALA A 485 -15.39 6.01 -15.75
CA ALA A 485 -14.23 6.67 -15.17
C ALA A 485 -12.91 6.18 -15.80
N GLU A 486 -12.80 4.87 -16.06
CA GLU A 486 -11.56 4.20 -16.50
C GLU A 486 -11.77 3.46 -17.84
N PRO A 487 -11.96 4.18 -18.97
CA PRO A 487 -12.24 3.58 -20.28
C PRO A 487 -11.06 2.78 -20.86
N GLU A 488 -9.84 3.06 -20.44
CA GLU A 488 -8.59 2.48 -20.96
C GLU A 488 -8.08 1.26 -20.17
N ASP A 489 -8.62 0.98 -18.97
CA ASP A 489 -8.21 -0.18 -18.17
C ASP A 489 -8.97 -1.44 -18.61
N LEU A 490 -8.22 -2.37 -19.20
CA LEU A 490 -8.71 -3.66 -19.67
C LEU A 490 -9.47 -4.47 -18.61
N LYS A 491 -9.10 -4.38 -17.33
CA LYS A 491 -9.73 -5.15 -16.23
C LYS A 491 -11.09 -4.61 -15.88
N VAL A 492 -11.24 -3.29 -15.86
CA VAL A 492 -12.51 -2.63 -15.61
C VAL A 492 -13.49 -2.96 -16.74
N GLN A 493 -13.03 -2.84 -17.99
CA GLN A 493 -13.82 -3.23 -19.16
C GLN A 493 -14.17 -4.73 -19.15
N GLU A 494 -13.24 -5.62 -18.75
CA GLU A 494 -13.50 -7.06 -18.61
C GLU A 494 -14.55 -7.37 -17.54
N ARG A 495 -14.42 -6.76 -16.35
CA ARG A 495 -15.34 -6.91 -15.21
C ARG A 495 -16.75 -6.47 -15.59
N TYR A 496 -16.89 -5.29 -16.18
CA TYR A 496 -18.17 -4.77 -16.63
C TYR A 496 -18.79 -5.64 -17.73
N HIS A 497 -17.99 -6.11 -18.70
CA HIS A 497 -18.48 -7.00 -19.75
C HIS A 497 -18.98 -8.35 -19.20
N LYS A 498 -18.26 -8.95 -18.24
CA LYS A 498 -18.71 -10.18 -17.56
C LYS A 498 -20.02 -9.96 -16.80
N LEU A 499 -20.18 -8.83 -16.11
CA LEU A 499 -21.41 -8.50 -15.40
C LEU A 499 -22.60 -8.27 -16.34
N LEU A 500 -22.38 -7.68 -17.52
CA LEU A 500 -23.42 -7.56 -18.55
C LEU A 500 -23.92 -8.92 -19.02
N LEU A 501 -23.02 -9.91 -19.17
CA LEU A 501 -23.37 -11.28 -19.52
C LEU A 501 -24.07 -12.03 -18.38
N MET A 502 -23.61 -11.86 -17.13
CA MET A 502 -24.25 -12.44 -15.94
C MET A 502 -25.66 -11.87 -15.68
N ALA A 503 -25.87 -10.60 -15.99
CA ALA A 503 -27.17 -9.94 -15.89
C ALA A 503 -28.06 -10.13 -17.15
N GLU A 504 -27.66 -11.02 -18.07
CA GLU A 504 -28.35 -11.34 -19.35
C GLU A 504 -28.67 -10.13 -20.25
N LYS A 505 -27.97 -9.00 -20.07
CA LYS A 505 -28.17 -7.74 -20.81
C LYS A 505 -27.44 -7.77 -22.15
N ASN A 506 -27.78 -8.77 -22.97
CA ASN A 506 -27.11 -9.15 -24.22
C ASN A 506 -26.93 -7.98 -25.20
N ASP A 507 -27.95 -7.15 -25.42
CA ASP A 507 -27.86 -5.99 -26.32
C ASP A 507 -26.79 -4.99 -25.87
N ARG A 508 -26.65 -4.80 -24.55
CA ARG A 508 -25.61 -3.95 -23.96
C ARG A 508 -24.26 -4.65 -24.00
N ALA A 509 -24.22 -5.95 -23.74
CA ALA A 509 -23.00 -6.77 -23.82
C ALA A 509 -22.38 -6.71 -25.21
N VAL A 510 -23.18 -6.82 -26.28
CA VAL A 510 -22.71 -6.75 -27.66
C VAL A 510 -22.23 -5.34 -28.03
N ASN A 511 -22.99 -4.29 -27.69
CA ASN A 511 -22.59 -2.91 -27.94
C ASN A 511 -21.29 -2.53 -27.20
N HIS A 512 -21.12 -3.00 -25.95
CA HIS A 512 -19.87 -2.87 -25.21
C HIS A 512 -18.75 -3.71 -25.85
N GLY A 513 -19.05 -4.95 -26.24
CA GLY A 513 -18.12 -5.90 -26.85
C GLY A 513 -17.46 -5.37 -28.12
N ARG A 514 -18.18 -4.56 -28.93
CA ARG A 514 -17.58 -3.88 -30.10
C ARG A 514 -16.44 -2.93 -29.70
N LYS A 515 -16.66 -2.08 -28.68
CA LYS A 515 -15.63 -1.13 -28.18
C LYS A 515 -14.50 -1.86 -27.45
N TYR A 516 -14.84 -2.84 -26.62
CA TYR A 516 -13.87 -3.63 -25.86
C TYR A 516 -12.96 -4.47 -26.78
N LEU A 517 -13.49 -4.98 -27.90
CA LEU A 517 -12.70 -5.65 -28.94
C LEU A 517 -11.66 -4.71 -29.57
N SER A 518 -12.05 -3.49 -29.94
CA SER A 518 -11.13 -2.45 -30.43
C SER A 518 -9.99 -2.19 -29.44
N LEU A 519 -10.32 -2.02 -28.15
CA LEU A 519 -9.34 -1.80 -27.09
C LEU A 519 -8.39 -3.00 -26.92
N LEU A 520 -8.91 -4.24 -26.93
CA LEU A 520 -8.08 -5.46 -26.84
C LEU A 520 -7.09 -5.56 -28.01
N LEU A 521 -7.53 -5.27 -29.24
CA LEU A 521 -6.67 -5.26 -30.43
C LEU A 521 -5.60 -4.15 -30.34
N GLN A 522 -5.96 -2.96 -29.86
CA GLN A 522 -5.03 -1.84 -29.65
C GLN A 522 -3.95 -2.16 -28.61
N LYS A 523 -4.33 -2.81 -27.49
CA LYS A 523 -3.41 -3.25 -26.43
C LYS A 523 -2.69 -4.58 -26.75
N LYS A 524 -2.82 -5.10 -27.98
CA LYS A 524 -2.21 -6.35 -28.48
C LYS A 524 -2.60 -7.63 -27.69
N GLN A 525 -3.79 -7.64 -27.09
CA GLN A 525 -4.35 -8.77 -26.33
C GLN A 525 -5.09 -9.75 -27.27
N GLY A 526 -4.36 -10.36 -28.21
CA GLY A 526 -4.92 -11.14 -29.32
C GLY A 526 -5.78 -12.34 -28.89
N ASP A 527 -5.31 -13.15 -27.93
CA ASP A 527 -6.05 -14.34 -27.46
C ASP A 527 -7.41 -13.95 -26.84
N SER A 528 -7.41 -12.90 -26.01
CA SER A 528 -8.60 -12.33 -25.38
C SER A 528 -9.56 -11.71 -26.40
N ALA A 529 -9.04 -11.01 -27.42
CA ALA A 529 -9.84 -10.46 -28.52
C ALA A 529 -10.58 -11.56 -29.31
N VAL A 530 -9.89 -12.68 -29.59
CA VAL A 530 -10.48 -13.84 -30.27
C VAL A 530 -11.53 -14.55 -29.40
N ALA A 531 -11.27 -14.70 -28.10
CA ALA A 531 -12.23 -15.27 -27.16
C ALA A 531 -13.51 -14.42 -27.06
N LEU A 532 -13.36 -13.09 -26.96
CA LEU A 532 -14.47 -12.14 -26.97
C LEU A 532 -15.27 -12.22 -28.28
N PHE A 533 -14.58 -12.17 -29.44
CA PHE A 533 -15.22 -12.23 -30.75
C PHE A 533 -16.07 -13.50 -30.92
N ARG A 534 -15.57 -14.67 -30.50
CA ARG A 534 -16.34 -15.92 -30.53
C ARG A 534 -17.58 -15.82 -29.66
N ARG A 535 -17.42 -15.38 -28.40
CA ARG A 535 -18.54 -15.27 -27.45
C ARG A 535 -19.60 -14.27 -27.91
N MET A 536 -19.22 -13.19 -28.57
CA MET A 536 -20.18 -12.25 -29.15
C MET A 536 -20.90 -12.82 -30.37
N ARG A 537 -20.27 -13.67 -31.19
CA ARG A 537 -20.94 -14.37 -32.31
C ARG A 537 -21.90 -15.47 -31.87
N GLU A 538 -21.74 -16.02 -30.68
CA GLU A 538 -22.72 -16.92 -30.06
C GLU A 538 -24.03 -16.19 -29.68
N ILE A 539 -23.96 -14.87 -29.46
CA ILE A 539 -25.11 -14.01 -29.07
C ILE A 539 -25.70 -13.30 -30.29
N GLU A 540 -24.87 -12.62 -31.09
CA GLU A 540 -25.25 -11.97 -32.33
C GLU A 540 -24.41 -12.55 -33.49
N PRO A 541 -24.97 -13.44 -34.33
CA PRO A 541 -24.23 -14.05 -35.44
C PRO A 541 -23.63 -13.06 -36.44
N ALA A 542 -24.21 -11.85 -36.52
CA ALA A 542 -23.78 -10.72 -37.35
C ALA A 542 -22.67 -9.84 -36.73
N PHE A 543 -22.17 -10.19 -35.54
CA PHE A 543 -21.13 -9.44 -34.85
C PHE A 543 -19.84 -9.35 -35.68
N LYS A 544 -19.41 -8.11 -35.96
CA LYS A 544 -18.20 -7.78 -36.73
C LYS A 544 -17.51 -6.55 -36.09
N PRO A 545 -16.18 -6.38 -36.28
CA PRO A 545 -15.43 -5.19 -35.84
C PRO A 545 -15.99 -3.87 -36.37
N VAL A 546 -15.62 -2.77 -35.74
CA VAL A 546 -16.13 -1.43 -36.09
C VAL A 546 -15.26 -0.79 -37.17
N HIS A 547 -13.94 -0.84 -37.00
CA HIS A 547 -12.99 -0.18 -37.90
C HIS A 547 -12.46 -1.16 -38.96
N PRO A 548 -12.31 -0.76 -40.22
CA PRO A 548 -11.84 -1.66 -41.29
C PRO A 548 -10.48 -2.32 -40.99
N GLU A 549 -9.54 -1.58 -40.39
CA GLU A 549 -8.20 -2.09 -40.02
C GLU A 549 -8.24 -3.21 -38.96
N GLU A 550 -9.31 -3.32 -38.18
CA GLU A 550 -9.46 -4.34 -37.15
C GLU A 550 -9.75 -5.72 -37.76
N PHE A 551 -10.31 -5.77 -38.97
CA PHE A 551 -10.62 -7.02 -39.65
C PHE A 551 -9.36 -7.82 -39.93
N LEU A 552 -8.32 -7.20 -40.50
CA LEU A 552 -7.04 -7.85 -40.75
C LEU A 552 -6.36 -8.27 -39.44
N LYS A 553 -6.31 -7.37 -38.45
CA LYS A 553 -5.70 -7.64 -37.14
C LYS A 553 -6.37 -8.85 -36.46
N LEU A 554 -7.70 -8.89 -36.42
CA LEU A 554 -8.47 -10.00 -35.85
C LEU A 554 -8.41 -11.29 -36.70
N ALA A 555 -8.33 -11.19 -38.03
CA ALA A 555 -8.15 -12.35 -38.91
C ALA A 555 -6.79 -13.03 -38.68
N VAL A 556 -5.72 -12.26 -38.47
CA VAL A 556 -4.39 -12.77 -38.11
C VAL A 556 -4.41 -13.45 -36.73
N GLU A 557 -5.06 -12.84 -35.73
CA GLU A 557 -5.15 -13.43 -34.39
C GLU A 557 -6.05 -14.69 -34.35
N THR A 558 -7.18 -14.71 -35.06
CA THR A 558 -8.02 -15.92 -35.19
C THR A 558 -7.29 -17.05 -35.92
N HIS A 559 -6.47 -16.74 -36.93
CA HIS A 559 -5.56 -17.69 -37.56
C HIS A 559 -4.51 -18.23 -36.57
N ARG A 560 -3.85 -17.37 -35.79
CA ARG A 560 -2.88 -17.78 -34.74
C ARG A 560 -3.54 -18.70 -33.71
N CYS A 561 -4.78 -18.41 -33.33
CA CYS A 561 -5.60 -19.22 -32.43
C CYS A 561 -6.28 -20.44 -33.11
N ARG A 562 -5.83 -20.84 -34.32
CA ARG A 562 -6.30 -21.99 -35.10
C ARG A 562 -7.81 -22.05 -35.40
N GLN A 563 -8.49 -20.91 -35.41
CA GLN A 563 -9.93 -20.79 -35.69
C GLN A 563 -10.16 -20.40 -37.16
N TYR A 564 -9.74 -21.28 -38.06
CA TYR A 564 -9.66 -21.02 -39.49
C TYR A 564 -11.03 -20.72 -40.14
N GLU A 565 -12.09 -21.44 -39.76
CA GLU A 565 -13.45 -21.19 -40.25
C GLU A 565 -13.98 -19.81 -39.80
N ALA A 566 -13.71 -19.41 -38.56
CA ALA A 566 -14.08 -18.10 -38.05
C ALA A 566 -13.29 -16.97 -38.72
N ALA A 567 -12.02 -17.19 -39.05
CA ALA A 567 -11.19 -16.26 -39.80
C ALA A 567 -11.72 -16.06 -41.23
N LEU A 568 -12.06 -17.15 -41.94
CA LEU A 568 -12.66 -17.09 -43.27
C LEU A 568 -14.02 -16.36 -43.23
N ALA A 569 -14.91 -16.69 -42.29
CA ALA A 569 -16.21 -16.03 -42.14
C ALA A 569 -16.13 -14.55 -41.72
N LEU A 570 -15.02 -14.13 -41.08
CA LEU A 570 -14.76 -12.73 -40.76
C LEU A 570 -14.31 -11.93 -42.00
N MET A 571 -13.45 -12.53 -42.82
CA MET A 571 -12.91 -11.94 -44.05
C MET A 571 -13.92 -11.93 -45.21
N ASP A 572 -14.92 -12.82 -45.17
CA ASP A 572 -15.95 -12.90 -46.21
C ASP A 572 -16.78 -11.60 -46.34
N GLY A 573 -17.01 -11.22 -47.59
CA GLY A 573 -17.68 -9.97 -47.98
C GLY A 573 -16.91 -8.67 -47.67
N PHE A 574 -15.66 -8.72 -47.17
CA PHE A 574 -14.92 -7.51 -46.79
C PHE A 574 -14.76 -6.51 -47.95
N GLU A 575 -14.34 -6.99 -49.12
CA GLU A 575 -14.11 -6.16 -50.30
C GLU A 575 -15.39 -5.47 -50.80
N GLN A 576 -16.53 -6.17 -50.75
CA GLN A 576 -17.84 -5.63 -51.15
C GLN A 576 -18.28 -4.52 -50.20
N LYS A 577 -17.92 -4.61 -48.92
CA LYS A 577 -18.31 -3.65 -47.88
C LYS A 577 -17.36 -2.45 -47.80
N TYR A 578 -16.08 -2.63 -48.12
CA TYR A 578 -15.06 -1.57 -48.05
C TYR A 578 -14.21 -1.50 -49.35
N PRO A 579 -14.80 -1.07 -50.49
CA PRO A 579 -14.07 -0.94 -51.75
C PRO A 579 -12.87 0.01 -51.63
N GLY A 580 -11.71 -0.41 -52.15
CA GLY A 580 -10.51 0.43 -52.22
C GLY A 580 -9.67 0.54 -50.94
N ASN A 581 -9.96 -0.22 -49.88
CA ASN A 581 -9.11 -0.27 -48.69
C ASN A 581 -7.76 -0.99 -48.99
N ALA A 582 -6.65 -0.48 -48.44
CA ALA A 582 -5.33 -1.09 -48.52
C ALA A 582 -5.29 -2.54 -47.98
N ASP A 583 -6.10 -2.86 -46.97
CA ASP A 583 -6.15 -4.19 -46.35
C ASP A 583 -6.75 -5.30 -47.24
N ILE A 584 -7.32 -4.96 -48.40
CA ILE A 584 -7.92 -5.94 -49.33
C ILE A 584 -6.90 -7.00 -49.77
N ALA A 585 -5.68 -6.60 -50.15
CA ALA A 585 -4.65 -7.53 -50.60
C ALA A 585 -4.14 -8.45 -49.46
N PRO A 586 -3.80 -7.94 -48.26
CA PRO A 586 -3.53 -8.77 -47.07
C PRO A 586 -4.62 -9.77 -46.71
N ILE A 587 -5.89 -9.36 -46.75
CA ILE A 587 -7.04 -10.20 -46.37
C ILE A 587 -7.21 -11.38 -47.34
N HIS A 588 -7.14 -11.11 -48.65
CA HIS A 588 -7.21 -12.17 -49.67
C HIS A 588 -5.97 -13.07 -49.65
N PHE A 589 -4.78 -12.55 -49.38
CA PHE A 589 -3.57 -13.37 -49.20
C PHE A 589 -3.69 -14.32 -48.01
N LEU A 590 -4.16 -13.84 -46.84
CA LEU A 590 -4.41 -14.67 -45.67
C LEU A 590 -5.49 -15.73 -45.94
N THR A 591 -6.53 -15.37 -46.70
CA THR A 591 -7.59 -16.30 -47.16
C THR A 591 -7.00 -17.42 -48.03
N ALA A 592 -6.21 -17.08 -49.04
CA ALA A 592 -5.55 -18.07 -49.90
C ALA A 592 -4.59 -18.97 -49.11
N ARG A 593 -3.81 -18.39 -48.18
CA ARG A 593 -2.90 -19.15 -47.33
C ARG A 593 -3.64 -20.16 -46.46
N ILE A 594 -4.78 -19.80 -45.87
CA ILE A 594 -5.63 -20.73 -45.11
C ILE A 594 -6.16 -21.88 -45.99
N GLN A 595 -6.64 -21.58 -47.20
CA GLN A 595 -7.16 -22.61 -48.11
C GLN A 595 -6.09 -23.63 -48.51
N SER A 596 -4.87 -23.18 -48.77
CA SER A 596 -3.69 -24.02 -49.05
C SER A 596 -3.20 -24.80 -47.81
N GLU A 597 -2.82 -24.10 -46.75
CA GLU A 597 -2.09 -24.68 -45.61
C GLU A 597 -2.95 -25.54 -44.70
N VAL A 598 -4.25 -25.23 -44.59
CA VAL A 598 -5.18 -25.93 -43.68
C VAL A 598 -6.10 -26.86 -44.46
N PHE A 599 -6.75 -26.35 -45.51
CA PHE A 599 -7.77 -27.11 -46.24
C PHE A 599 -7.23 -27.90 -47.45
N ARG A 600 -5.94 -27.74 -47.82
CA ARG A 600 -5.30 -28.39 -49.00
C ARG A 600 -6.05 -28.12 -50.32
N ARG A 601 -6.65 -26.93 -50.45
CA ARG A 601 -7.42 -26.47 -51.61
C ARG A 601 -6.57 -25.54 -52.46
N ASP A 602 -5.46 -26.06 -52.94
CA ASP A 602 -4.42 -25.30 -53.64
C ASP A 602 -4.96 -24.66 -54.93
N ASP A 603 -5.95 -25.27 -55.59
CA ASP A 603 -6.62 -24.67 -56.76
C ASP A 603 -7.35 -23.36 -56.43
N ILE A 604 -8.07 -23.31 -55.30
CA ILE A 604 -8.76 -22.10 -54.84
C ILE A 604 -7.73 -21.06 -54.39
N ALA A 605 -6.68 -21.48 -53.68
CA ALA A 605 -5.60 -20.59 -53.28
C ALA A 605 -4.94 -19.94 -54.50
N ARG A 606 -4.58 -20.72 -55.53
CA ARG A 606 -3.99 -20.22 -56.77
C ARG A 606 -4.92 -19.28 -57.53
N GLN A 607 -6.22 -19.57 -57.60
CA GLN A 607 -7.20 -18.67 -58.22
C GLN A 607 -7.26 -17.31 -57.53
N ILE A 608 -7.28 -17.28 -56.18
CA ILE A 608 -7.29 -16.04 -55.39
C ILE A 608 -5.97 -15.27 -55.61
N LEU A 609 -4.82 -15.94 -55.51
CA LEU A 609 -3.50 -15.31 -55.66
C LEU A 609 -3.28 -14.76 -57.08
N GLY A 610 -3.71 -15.49 -58.12
CA GLY A 610 -3.62 -15.07 -59.52
C GLY A 610 -4.42 -13.78 -59.79
N ALA A 611 -5.69 -13.77 -59.40
CA ALA A 611 -6.55 -12.57 -59.50
C ALA A 611 -5.97 -11.36 -58.74
N LEU A 612 -5.26 -11.61 -57.64
CA LEU A 612 -4.63 -10.59 -56.83
C LEU A 612 -3.35 -10.01 -57.47
N CYS A 613 -2.55 -10.86 -58.13
CA CYS A 613 -1.42 -10.43 -58.97
C CYS A 613 -1.86 -9.59 -60.18
N GLU A 614 -2.97 -9.96 -60.84
CA GLU A 614 -3.52 -9.20 -61.97
C GLU A 614 -4.08 -7.84 -61.54
N ARG A 615 -4.76 -7.78 -60.39
CA ARG A 615 -5.45 -6.57 -59.92
C ARG A 615 -4.57 -5.57 -59.17
N PHE A 616 -3.49 -6.03 -58.54
CA PHE A 616 -2.60 -5.17 -57.72
C PHE A 616 -1.11 -5.40 -58.03
N PRO A 617 -0.66 -5.31 -59.30
CA PRO A 617 0.69 -5.70 -59.72
C PRO A 617 1.83 -4.88 -59.08
N GLY A 618 1.56 -3.65 -58.63
CA GLY A 618 2.54 -2.77 -57.98
C GLY A 618 2.45 -2.71 -56.45
N HIS A 619 1.55 -3.47 -55.81
CA HIS A 619 1.37 -3.39 -54.36
C HIS A 619 2.46 -4.17 -53.62
N ALA A 620 3.07 -3.57 -52.58
CA ALA A 620 4.31 -4.09 -51.97
C ALA A 620 4.23 -5.58 -51.56
N MET A 621 3.16 -5.98 -50.87
CA MET A 621 2.91 -7.36 -50.46
C MET A 621 2.78 -8.35 -51.64
N VAL A 622 2.29 -7.88 -52.79
CA VAL A 622 2.06 -8.73 -53.97
C VAL A 622 3.39 -9.16 -54.58
N VAL A 623 4.32 -8.22 -54.66
CA VAL A 623 5.69 -8.46 -55.12
C VAL A 623 6.48 -9.29 -54.11
N SER A 624 6.34 -9.01 -52.81
CA SER A 624 7.17 -9.64 -51.76
C SER A 624 6.70 -11.02 -51.30
N GLU A 625 5.40 -11.29 -51.22
CA GLU A 625 4.85 -12.53 -50.63
C GLU A 625 3.94 -13.30 -51.59
N VAL A 626 2.99 -12.64 -52.25
CA VAL A 626 1.96 -13.30 -53.09
C VAL A 626 2.57 -13.99 -54.31
N ALA A 627 3.40 -13.27 -55.09
CA ALA A 627 4.00 -13.82 -56.32
C ALA A 627 5.05 -14.92 -56.06
N PRO A 628 5.86 -14.90 -54.98
CA PRO A 628 6.62 -16.08 -54.54
C PRO A 628 5.74 -17.26 -54.13
N TYR A 629 4.67 -17.03 -53.35
CA TYR A 629 3.79 -18.11 -52.86
C TYR A 629 3.02 -18.79 -53.99
N LEU A 630 2.49 -18.03 -54.96
CA LEU A 630 1.85 -18.57 -56.17
C LEU A 630 2.81 -19.46 -56.97
N ARG A 631 4.04 -19.00 -57.22
CA ARG A 631 5.07 -19.79 -57.91
C ARG A 631 5.41 -21.08 -57.17
N ALA A 632 5.42 -21.08 -55.85
CA ALA A 632 5.64 -22.29 -55.05
C ALA A 632 4.49 -23.30 -55.23
N LEU A 633 3.24 -22.86 -55.21
CA LEU A 633 2.09 -23.74 -55.46
C LEU A 633 2.07 -24.31 -56.88
N ASP A 634 2.40 -23.51 -57.90
CA ASP A 634 2.49 -24.01 -59.28
C ASP A 634 3.64 -25.01 -59.47
N ALA A 635 4.78 -24.81 -58.79
CA ALA A 635 5.89 -25.77 -58.79
C ALA A 635 5.50 -27.11 -58.12
N ILE A 636 4.78 -27.07 -56.99
CA ILE A 636 4.24 -28.27 -56.33
C ILE A 636 3.31 -29.02 -57.28
N ARG A 637 2.41 -28.31 -57.99
CA ARG A 637 1.49 -28.94 -58.95
C ARG A 637 2.22 -29.56 -60.15
N GLN A 638 3.26 -28.91 -60.67
CA GLN A 638 4.08 -29.45 -61.76
C GLN A 638 4.86 -30.70 -61.32
N GLY A 639 5.42 -30.69 -60.11
CA GLY A 639 6.12 -31.85 -59.52
C GLY A 639 5.20 -33.01 -59.10
N ALA A 640 3.88 -32.79 -59.04
CA ALA A 640 2.88 -33.83 -58.80
C ALA A 640 2.23 -34.37 -60.09
N ALA A 641 2.57 -33.80 -61.26
CA ALA A 641 2.00 -34.14 -62.57
C ALA A 641 3.01 -34.83 -63.52
N GLY A 642 4.25 -35.02 -63.07
CA GLY A 642 5.30 -35.83 -63.72
C GLY A 642 5.76 -36.96 -62.81
#